data_AF-A0A8H4CQL0-F1
#
_entry.id   AF-A0A8H4CQL0-F1
#
_cell.length_a   1.000
_cell.length_b   1.000
_cell.length_c   1.000
_cell.angle_alpha   90.00
_cell.angle_beta   90.00
_cell.angle_gamma   90.00
#
_symmetry.space_group_name_H-M   'P 1'
#
loop_
_entity.id
_entity.type
_entity.pdbx_description
1 polymer ?
#
loop_
_entity_poly.entity_id
_entity_poly.type
_entity_poly.pdbx_seq_one_letter_code
_entity_poly.pdbx_strand_id
1 'polypeptide(L)'
;MTRANGSVSQLGWSAIFFFAGDNCLCPANRKTPPSIFSPSPCLPCSPAQSYPSMTSVARFLFSSFSSSSLRSAHVQTTSLRRGLCSASLHPTTRPFSTPRRPPARRPQVVVPTFRHLSNLSSSTHPTIDTLAIMSTEEINAQLEKLSLGKLESFPGCYPDVNPVDVYRSHITTLFHEVTGVEKSIIYNALQWTQSLDKGDMVLAVPALRIKGKKPAELSEEWLPKFPESPLIEKPVSFQNGSFFQFWFKPGPLAQLLLPQVAKRGKDFGKNHNNGLKDPKDPSQGKKKIIVEFSSPNIAKPFHAGHLRSTIIGGFISNLYDGAGWDVTRVNYLGDWGKQYGLLALGFERFGSEEALAADPINHLYEVYVKINAEMSAEKESIDAKEKAGEDVTALKDNSLDEKARKYFKAMTAGDESAVAQWKRFRDLSIVRYKETYARLNIHFDDYSGESQVPEKDMEAAAKKLEDMKISEESQGAVIIDFTKHVPGKAGKSLERPIIRKKDGTALYLTRDISELLNREKKYGFDHMIYVVASQQDLHLKQLFKIIELMGYPETAKKCQHINFGLVLGMSTRRGTVKFLDDILRDVGDHMHEVMKKNESKYAQVENPEATADILGISSVMVQDMSGKRINNYKFDMDAMTSFEGDTGPYLQYAHARICSIFRKAGLSEEEIATADLSLLTEKHAIELIRILSQYPDVVQNTLKTLEPTTVLTYLFRMTHVVSSSYDHLRIVGSERELMKARLALYTAARTVLYNGMRLLGLSPVER
;
A
#
# COMPACT_ATOMS: atom_id res chain seq x y z
N MET A 1 -43.77 -5.74 -39.77
CA MET A 1 -44.30 -4.78 -38.77
C MET A 1 -43.36 -4.73 -37.57
N THR A 2 -43.39 -3.66 -36.77
CA THR A 2 -42.37 -3.34 -35.76
C THR A 2 -42.80 -3.59 -34.32
N ARG A 3 -41.90 -4.09 -33.46
CA ARG A 3 -41.32 -3.34 -32.32
C ARG A 3 -40.25 -4.15 -31.59
N ALA A 4 -39.48 -3.49 -30.72
CA ALA A 4 -38.26 -4.02 -30.11
C ALA A 4 -38.29 -4.03 -28.57
N ASN A 5 -37.56 -5.01 -28.02
CA ASN A 5 -36.70 -5.03 -26.82
C ASN A 5 -36.95 -4.10 -25.62
N GLY A 6 -36.81 -4.70 -24.42
CA GLY A 6 -36.53 -3.99 -23.17
C GLY A 6 -36.85 -4.81 -21.92
N SER A 7 -35.91 -5.61 -21.41
CA SER A 7 -36.07 -6.33 -20.12
C SER A 7 -34.81 -6.22 -19.25
N VAL A 8 -35.01 -6.00 -17.95
CA VAL A 8 -33.94 -5.72 -16.97
C VAL A 8 -33.60 -7.00 -16.20
N SER A 9 -32.32 -7.36 -16.14
CA SER A 9 -31.84 -8.48 -15.33
C SER A 9 -31.64 -8.08 -13.87
N GLN A 10 -32.35 -8.74 -12.95
CA GLN A 10 -32.22 -8.51 -11.50
C GLN A 10 -30.97 -9.17 -10.91
N LEU A 11 -30.44 -8.60 -9.83
CA LEU A 11 -29.34 -9.15 -9.06
C LEU A 11 -29.82 -10.29 -8.14
N GLY A 12 -29.15 -11.44 -8.22
CA GLY A 12 -29.42 -12.60 -7.37
C GLY A 12 -28.97 -12.39 -5.92
N TRP A 13 -29.78 -12.89 -4.97
CA TRP A 13 -29.49 -12.81 -3.54
C TRP A 13 -28.49 -13.86 -3.06
N SER A 14 -27.92 -13.64 -1.88
CA SER A 14 -27.44 -14.70 -0.99
C SER A 14 -27.79 -14.30 0.44
N ALA A 15 -28.56 -15.14 1.13
CA ALA A 15 -29.08 -14.86 2.46
C ALA A 15 -28.70 -15.98 3.44
N ILE A 16 -28.26 -15.59 4.64
CA ILE A 16 -28.16 -16.47 5.81
C ILE A 16 -28.87 -15.75 6.96
N PHE A 17 -29.59 -16.52 7.77
CA PHE A 17 -30.51 -16.03 8.80
C PHE A 17 -29.79 -15.44 10.02
N PHE A 18 -30.40 -14.40 10.61
CA PHE A 18 -30.64 -14.33 12.05
C PHE A 18 -31.98 -13.60 12.29
N PHE A 19 -32.72 -14.00 13.34
CA PHE A 19 -34.06 -13.48 13.66
C PHE A 19 -34.01 -12.23 14.55
N ALA A 20 -35.03 -11.38 14.47
CA ALA A 20 -35.33 -10.31 15.44
C ALA A 20 -36.04 -10.89 16.68
N GLY A 21 -36.23 -10.17 17.80
CA GLY A 21 -35.89 -8.77 18.13
C GLY A 21 -35.82 -8.60 19.67
N ASP A 22 -36.29 -7.52 20.31
CA ASP A 22 -36.86 -6.29 19.78
C ASP A 22 -36.86 -5.17 20.86
N ASN A 23 -36.99 -3.90 20.44
CA ASN A 23 -37.41 -2.67 21.17
C ASN A 23 -37.23 -2.51 22.71
N CYS A 24 -36.60 -1.40 23.14
CA CYS A 24 -37.30 -0.29 23.84
C CYS A 24 -36.44 0.97 24.08
N LEU A 25 -37.07 2.07 24.51
CA LEU A 25 -36.52 3.44 24.60
C LEU A 25 -36.28 3.93 26.05
N CYS A 26 -35.43 4.97 26.14
CA CYS A 26 -35.21 6.04 27.16
C CYS A 26 -36.27 6.32 28.27
N PRO A 27 -35.97 7.16 29.32
CA PRO A 27 -34.66 7.61 29.87
C PRO A 27 -34.55 7.71 31.43
N ALA A 28 -33.32 7.95 31.91
CA ALA A 28 -32.91 8.81 33.06
C ALA A 28 -33.52 8.72 34.51
N ASN A 29 -32.59 8.75 35.48
CA ASN A 29 -32.58 9.55 36.74
C ASN A 29 -32.92 8.88 38.11
N ARG A 30 -31.94 9.01 39.04
CA ARG A 30 -32.03 9.10 40.54
C ARG A 30 -32.28 7.87 41.47
N LYS A 31 -31.37 7.81 42.47
CA LYS A 31 -31.48 7.34 43.89
C LYS A 31 -31.38 5.84 44.26
N THR A 32 -30.38 5.56 45.10
CA THR A 32 -30.23 4.47 46.10
C THR A 32 -30.69 4.96 47.49
N PRO A 33 -30.60 4.20 48.62
CA PRO A 33 -30.45 2.74 48.88
C PRO A 33 -31.73 2.20 49.62
N PRO A 34 -31.80 1.10 50.43
CA PRO A 34 -30.86 0.01 50.83
C PRO A 34 -31.49 -1.40 50.54
N SER A 35 -31.43 -2.53 51.29
CA SER A 35 -30.83 -2.97 52.58
C SER A 35 -30.75 -4.52 52.71
N ILE A 36 -29.66 -4.99 53.36
CA ILE A 36 -29.55 -6.08 54.38
C ILE A 36 -30.51 -7.30 54.30
N PHE A 37 -29.97 -8.50 54.02
CA PHE A 37 -29.81 -9.60 55.01
C PHE A 37 -29.02 -10.81 54.46
N SER A 38 -28.36 -11.55 55.36
CA SER A 38 -27.65 -12.82 55.15
C SER A 38 -27.87 -13.72 56.36
N PRO A 39 -27.87 -15.07 56.23
CA PRO A 39 -26.64 -15.81 56.58
C PRO A 39 -26.39 -17.11 55.77
N SER A 40 -25.23 -17.73 56.00
CA SER A 40 -24.78 -19.05 55.51
C SER A 40 -24.87 -20.11 56.65
N PRO A 41 -24.18 -21.27 56.60
CA PRO A 41 -23.93 -22.27 55.54
C PRO A 41 -24.33 -23.72 55.98
N CYS A 42 -24.15 -24.75 55.13
CA CYS A 42 -23.90 -26.13 55.62
C CYS A 42 -23.33 -27.10 54.55
N LEU A 43 -22.68 -28.18 55.02
CA LEU A 43 -22.07 -29.33 54.31
C LEU A 43 -22.21 -30.57 55.25
N PRO A 44 -21.86 -31.83 54.88
CA PRO A 44 -21.47 -32.42 53.59
C PRO A 44 -22.32 -33.68 53.21
N CYS A 45 -21.98 -34.39 52.10
CA CYS A 45 -21.72 -35.87 52.08
C CYS A 45 -21.56 -36.46 50.65
N SER A 46 -20.97 -37.65 50.56
CA SER A 46 -20.63 -38.48 49.37
C SER A 46 -20.47 -39.95 49.86
N PRO A 47 -20.05 -40.98 49.08
CA PRO A 47 -19.68 -41.08 47.65
C PRO A 47 -20.57 -42.16 46.94
N ALA A 48 -20.19 -43.10 46.04
CA ALA A 48 -18.95 -43.50 45.34
C ALA A 48 -19.28 -44.43 44.14
N GLN A 49 -18.46 -44.43 43.07
CA GLN A 49 -18.05 -45.63 42.30
C GLN A 49 -16.88 -45.31 41.34
N SER A 50 -16.12 -46.33 40.88
CA SER A 50 -14.74 -46.15 40.36
C SER A 50 -14.14 -47.34 39.59
N TYR A 51 -12.96 -47.13 38.98
CA TYR A 51 -11.99 -48.09 38.39
C TYR A 51 -12.21 -48.60 36.94
N PRO A 52 -11.18 -49.15 36.24
CA PRO A 52 -9.72 -49.23 36.57
C PRO A 52 -8.77 -48.66 35.47
N SER A 53 -7.45 -48.83 35.64
CA SER A 53 -6.39 -48.41 34.71
C SER A 53 -5.26 -49.46 34.57
N MET A 54 -4.61 -49.56 33.39
CA MET A 54 -3.33 -50.25 33.09
C MET A 54 -2.90 -49.95 31.62
N THR A 55 -1.71 -50.27 31.08
CA THR A 55 -0.30 -50.35 31.57
C THR A 55 0.60 -50.70 30.36
N SER A 56 1.78 -50.03 30.21
CA SER A 56 2.82 -50.29 29.18
C SER A 56 2.41 -50.02 27.71
N VAL A 57 3.27 -49.56 26.79
CA VAL A 57 4.72 -49.23 26.74
C VAL A 57 4.90 -48.00 25.80
N ALA A 58 6.00 -47.25 25.70
CA ALA A 58 7.34 -47.25 26.30
C ALA A 58 7.91 -45.80 26.35
N ARG A 59 9.22 -45.63 26.62
CA ARG A 59 10.03 -44.42 26.37
C ARG A 59 11.46 -44.84 26.03
N PHE A 60 12.18 -44.07 25.19
CA PHE A 60 13.64 -43.98 25.27
C PHE A 60 14.14 -42.59 24.82
N LEU A 61 14.49 -41.75 25.82
CA LEU A 61 15.71 -40.91 25.96
C LEU A 61 16.07 -39.82 24.90
N PHE A 62 16.70 -38.69 25.25
CA PHE A 62 17.07 -38.11 26.56
C PHE A 62 17.21 -36.57 26.46
N SER A 63 17.31 -35.88 27.59
CA SER A 63 17.79 -34.49 27.70
C SER A 63 18.59 -34.31 29.00
N SER A 64 19.24 -33.15 29.14
CA SER A 64 19.95 -32.65 30.35
C SER A 64 21.36 -33.19 30.61
N PHE A 65 22.33 -32.29 30.83
CA PHE A 65 23.58 -32.59 31.53
C PHE A 65 24.18 -31.36 32.24
N SER A 66 24.12 -31.37 33.57
CA SER A 66 25.05 -30.74 34.51
C SER A 66 24.85 -31.45 35.87
N SER A 67 25.80 -31.59 36.79
CA SER A 67 27.09 -30.91 36.95
C SER A 67 28.09 -31.70 37.84
N SER A 68 29.29 -31.15 38.03
CA SER A 68 30.18 -31.26 39.22
C SER A 68 31.07 -32.49 39.47
N SER A 69 32.40 -32.26 39.41
CA SER A 69 33.48 -32.83 40.27
C SER A 69 34.78 -32.05 39.95
N LEU A 70 35.32 -31.14 40.78
CA LEU A 70 35.96 -31.20 42.12
C LEU A 70 37.50 -31.43 42.15
N ARG A 71 38.26 -30.31 42.10
CA ARG A 71 39.52 -29.96 42.83
C ARG A 71 39.87 -28.51 42.42
N SER A 72 39.90 -27.51 43.32
CA SER A 72 40.95 -27.18 44.30
C SER A 72 42.27 -26.75 43.62
N ALA A 73 42.82 -25.54 43.79
CA ALA A 73 42.46 -24.34 44.60
C ALA A 73 42.91 -23.04 43.83
N HIS A 74 42.92 -21.80 44.32
CA HIS A 74 42.73 -21.18 45.65
C HIS A 74 42.24 -19.70 45.51
N VAL A 75 42.19 -18.89 46.60
CA VAL A 75 41.68 -17.49 46.60
C VAL A 75 42.44 -16.58 47.59
N GLN A 76 42.72 -15.33 47.18
CA GLN A 76 42.93 -14.10 47.98
C GLN A 76 42.76 -12.91 46.99
N THR A 77 41.97 -11.84 47.15
CA THR A 77 41.89 -10.77 48.19
C THR A 77 43.23 -10.04 48.38
N THR A 78 43.36 -8.70 48.39
CA THR A 78 42.40 -7.65 48.84
C THR A 78 42.78 -6.22 48.36
N SER A 79 41.77 -5.38 48.12
CA SER A 79 41.58 -3.95 48.52
C SER A 79 42.60 -2.76 48.29
N LEU A 80 42.00 -1.59 47.97
CA LEU A 80 42.23 -0.20 48.46
C LEU A 80 43.43 0.71 48.02
N ARG A 81 43.06 1.81 47.32
CA ARG A 81 43.40 3.25 47.53
C ARG A 81 44.75 3.91 47.10
N ARG A 82 44.55 4.92 46.22
CA ARG A 82 45.02 6.35 46.25
C ARG A 82 46.48 6.76 45.94
N GLY A 83 46.58 7.68 44.96
CA GLY A 83 47.52 8.84 44.92
C GLY A 83 48.72 8.72 43.96
N LEU A 84 49.34 9.81 43.44
CA LEU A 84 48.92 11.18 43.08
C LEU A 84 50.10 11.93 42.37
N CYS A 85 49.80 12.89 41.47
CA CYS A 85 50.64 14.03 41.00
C CYS A 85 51.81 13.89 39.97
N SER A 86 51.89 14.92 39.07
CA SER A 86 53.07 15.47 38.32
C SER A 86 53.74 14.62 37.20
N ALA A 87 54.53 15.11 36.22
CA ALA A 87 54.70 16.40 35.48
C ALA A 87 55.86 16.22 34.42
N SER A 88 56.13 17.05 33.38
CA SER A 88 55.34 17.92 32.47
C SER A 88 56.23 18.54 31.35
N LEU A 89 55.64 18.96 30.21
CA LEU A 89 56.13 19.93 29.19
C LEU A 89 57.22 19.55 28.12
N HIS A 90 56.86 19.84 26.85
CA HIS A 90 57.55 20.37 25.62
C HIS A 90 58.92 21.12 25.70
N PRO A 91 59.55 21.67 24.60
CA PRO A 91 59.31 21.64 23.11
C PRO A 91 60.60 21.56 22.18
N THR A 92 60.44 21.85 20.85
CA THR A 92 61.37 22.51 19.85
C THR A 92 61.99 21.70 18.68
N THR A 93 62.79 22.31 17.75
CA THR A 93 62.35 22.88 16.43
C THR A 93 63.47 23.06 15.34
N ARG A 94 63.08 23.07 14.03
CA ARG A 94 63.66 23.85 12.86
C ARG A 94 65.01 23.38 12.23
N PRO A 95 65.51 23.89 11.03
CA PRO A 95 65.19 25.15 10.32
C PRO A 95 65.07 25.23 8.74
N PHE A 96 64.33 26.27 8.33
CA PHE A 96 64.32 27.20 7.16
C PHE A 96 65.39 27.22 6.03
N SER A 97 64.94 27.61 4.80
CA SER A 97 65.33 28.88 4.10
C SER A 97 64.48 29.21 2.84
N THR A 98 64.40 30.49 2.41
CA THR A 98 63.77 31.02 1.15
C THR A 98 64.43 32.36 0.73
N PRO A 99 64.22 32.89 -0.51
CA PRO A 99 63.18 33.93 -0.79
C PRO A 99 62.56 33.77 -2.22
N ARG A 100 61.86 34.69 -2.95
CA ARG A 100 61.53 36.15 -2.91
C ARG A 100 60.03 36.41 -3.25
N ARG A 101 59.69 37.59 -3.84
CA ARG A 101 58.37 38.20 -4.24
C ARG A 101 58.62 39.25 -5.37
N PRO A 102 57.69 40.09 -5.91
CA PRO A 102 56.24 40.37 -5.64
C PRO A 102 55.37 40.53 -6.96
N PRO A 103 54.21 41.25 -7.03
CA PRO A 103 53.04 41.40 -6.15
C PRO A 103 51.63 41.15 -6.79
N ALA A 104 50.69 40.66 -5.96
CA ALA A 104 49.23 40.89 -5.86
C ALA A 104 48.34 41.46 -7.01
N ARG A 105 47.18 40.80 -7.22
CA ARG A 105 45.82 41.40 -7.37
C ARG A 105 44.75 40.44 -6.80
N ARG A 106 43.56 40.95 -6.43
CA ARG A 106 42.41 40.15 -5.94
C ARG A 106 41.53 39.67 -7.11
N PRO A 107 40.96 38.45 -7.05
CA PRO A 107 39.75 38.09 -7.81
C PRO A 107 38.47 38.29 -6.97
N GLN A 108 37.37 38.64 -7.64
CA GLN A 108 36.01 38.54 -7.09
C GLN A 108 35.47 37.12 -7.33
N VAL A 109 34.61 36.61 -6.44
CA VAL A 109 33.83 35.39 -6.73
C VAL A 109 32.59 35.80 -7.51
N VAL A 110 32.50 35.35 -8.76
CA VAL A 110 31.36 35.60 -9.66
C VAL A 110 30.50 34.34 -9.73
N VAL A 111 29.19 34.48 -9.54
CA VAL A 111 28.22 33.39 -9.68
C VAL A 111 27.90 33.17 -11.17
N PRO A 112 28.11 31.97 -11.74
CA PRO A 112 27.75 31.70 -13.13
C PRO A 112 26.24 31.46 -13.27
N THR A 113 25.53 32.36 -13.94
CA THR A 113 24.15 32.13 -14.40
C THR A 113 24.15 31.26 -15.66
N PHE A 114 23.33 30.20 -15.71
CA PHE A 114 23.13 29.39 -16.91
C PHE A 114 21.78 29.67 -17.58
N ARG A 115 21.83 30.21 -18.81
CA ARG A 115 20.75 30.17 -19.80
C ARG A 115 21.36 30.07 -21.21
N HIS A 116 20.60 29.47 -22.13
CA HIS A 116 20.91 29.31 -23.56
C HIS A 116 22.17 28.51 -23.93
N LEU A 117 22.03 27.18 -23.82
CA LEU A 117 22.37 26.33 -24.97
C LEU A 117 21.09 25.69 -25.48
N SER A 118 20.65 26.15 -26.65
CA SER A 118 19.49 25.62 -27.39
C SER A 118 19.96 25.23 -28.79
N ASN A 119 19.46 24.10 -29.30
CA ASN A 119 19.82 23.43 -30.55
C ASN A 119 21.19 22.70 -30.51
N LEU A 120 21.18 21.39 -30.16
CA LEU A 120 21.97 20.33 -30.83
C LEU A 120 21.74 18.92 -30.22
N SER A 121 20.53 18.36 -30.34
CA SER A 121 20.30 16.90 -30.23
C SER A 121 18.89 16.48 -30.67
N SER A 122 18.62 16.45 -31.98
CA SER A 122 17.46 15.75 -32.53
C SER A 122 17.74 14.26 -32.61
N SER A 123 17.81 13.60 -31.47
CA SER A 123 18.00 12.15 -31.34
C SER A 123 16.77 11.52 -30.68
N THR A 124 16.04 10.76 -31.50
CA THR A 124 14.96 9.81 -31.17
C THR A 124 14.85 9.41 -29.69
N HIS A 125 13.65 9.54 -29.12
CA HIS A 125 13.27 8.76 -27.94
C HIS A 125 13.59 7.28 -28.19
N PRO A 126 14.09 6.53 -27.17
CA PRO A 126 14.10 5.08 -27.25
C PRO A 126 12.67 4.57 -27.42
N THR A 127 12.34 4.11 -28.62
CA THR A 127 11.21 3.21 -28.83
C THR A 127 11.37 2.01 -27.91
N ILE A 128 10.26 1.54 -27.32
CA ILE A 128 10.21 0.46 -26.31
C ILE A 128 11.27 -0.61 -26.59
N ASP A 129 12.35 -0.57 -25.80
CA ASP A 129 13.50 -1.46 -26.00
C ASP A 129 13.00 -2.90 -25.88
N THR A 130 13.02 -3.62 -27.00
CA THR A 130 12.24 -4.85 -27.15
C THR A 130 13.02 -6.05 -26.59
N LEU A 131 13.33 -5.96 -25.28
CA LEU A 131 13.84 -7.06 -24.47
C LEU A 131 12.95 -8.29 -24.72
N ALA A 132 13.57 -9.37 -25.19
CA ALA A 132 12.86 -10.47 -25.84
C ALA A 132 11.96 -11.25 -24.88
N ILE A 133 10.70 -10.77 -24.75
CA ILE A 133 9.57 -11.50 -24.19
C ILE A 133 9.54 -12.90 -24.81
N MET A 134 9.19 -13.93 -24.04
CA MET A 134 8.84 -15.22 -24.64
C MET A 134 7.57 -15.01 -25.47
N SER A 135 7.75 -14.84 -26.78
CA SER A 135 6.65 -14.51 -27.68
C SER A 135 5.64 -15.65 -27.73
N THR A 136 4.44 -15.36 -28.21
CA THR A 136 3.42 -16.40 -28.38
C THR A 136 3.89 -17.48 -29.35
N GLU A 137 4.79 -17.16 -30.29
CA GLU A 137 5.48 -18.13 -31.16
C GLU A 137 6.50 -18.98 -30.38
N GLU A 138 7.35 -18.41 -29.51
CA GLU A 138 8.27 -19.20 -28.67
C GLU A 138 7.51 -20.17 -27.76
N ILE A 139 6.39 -19.74 -27.17
CA ILE A 139 5.56 -20.56 -26.30
C ILE A 139 4.86 -21.67 -27.11
N ASN A 140 4.28 -21.37 -28.28
CA ASN A 140 3.74 -22.42 -29.14
C ASN A 140 4.82 -23.41 -29.60
N ALA A 141 6.03 -22.96 -29.93
CA ALA A 141 7.16 -23.83 -30.29
C ALA A 141 7.72 -24.67 -29.11
N GLN A 142 7.48 -24.26 -27.86
CA GLN A 142 7.69 -25.13 -26.68
C GLN A 142 6.56 -26.17 -26.53
N LEU A 143 5.31 -25.79 -26.82
CA LEU A 143 4.14 -26.67 -26.72
C LEU A 143 4.11 -27.73 -27.84
N GLU A 144 4.54 -27.39 -29.04
CA GLU A 144 4.74 -28.33 -30.15
C GLU A 144 5.77 -29.43 -29.79
N LYS A 145 6.82 -29.10 -29.02
CA LYS A 145 7.78 -30.08 -28.48
C LYS A 145 7.17 -30.98 -27.39
N LEU A 146 6.05 -30.59 -26.81
CA LEU A 146 5.23 -31.40 -25.88
C LEU A 146 4.06 -32.09 -26.61
N SER A 147 4.07 -32.11 -27.94
CA SER A 147 2.99 -32.63 -28.80
C SER A 147 1.62 -31.97 -28.59
N LEU A 148 1.61 -30.71 -28.14
CA LEU A 148 0.41 -29.89 -28.03
C LEU A 148 0.24 -28.99 -29.26
N GLY A 149 -1.02 -28.79 -29.66
CA GLY A 149 -1.38 -27.83 -30.69
C GLY A 149 -1.31 -26.37 -30.21
N LYS A 150 -1.51 -25.44 -31.14
CA LYS A 150 -1.53 -24.00 -30.88
C LYS A 150 -2.57 -23.63 -29.81
N LEU A 151 -2.17 -22.82 -28.83
CA LEU A 151 -3.06 -22.35 -27.76
C LEU A 151 -4.28 -21.58 -28.30
N GLU A 152 -5.44 -21.85 -27.68
CA GLU A 152 -6.63 -21.03 -27.86
C GLU A 152 -6.54 -19.75 -27.01
N SER A 153 -6.99 -18.63 -27.59
CA SER A 153 -6.96 -17.32 -26.93
C SER A 153 -8.34 -17.00 -26.35
N PHE A 154 -8.38 -16.70 -25.05
CA PHE A 154 -9.58 -16.27 -24.33
C PHE A 154 -9.45 -14.81 -23.88
N PRO A 155 -10.56 -14.07 -23.65
CA PRO A 155 -10.50 -12.72 -23.11
C PRO A 155 -9.79 -12.69 -21.74
N GLY A 156 -8.64 -12.01 -21.66
CA GLY A 156 -7.80 -11.97 -20.47
C GLY A 156 -6.75 -13.09 -20.36
N CYS A 157 -6.62 -13.96 -21.36
CA CYS A 157 -5.56 -14.95 -21.48
C CYS A 157 -4.31 -14.32 -22.11
N TYR A 158 -3.20 -14.27 -21.38
CA TYR A 158 -1.94 -13.70 -21.85
C TYR A 158 -0.75 -14.63 -21.53
N PRO A 159 -0.57 -15.75 -22.27
CA PRO A 159 0.47 -16.75 -22.01
C PRO A 159 1.91 -16.17 -21.95
N ASP A 160 2.17 -15.14 -22.75
CA ASP A 160 3.42 -14.39 -22.86
C ASP A 160 3.80 -13.63 -21.58
N VAL A 161 2.80 -13.22 -20.78
CA VAL A 161 3.03 -12.55 -19.48
C VAL A 161 2.73 -13.43 -18.27
N ASN A 162 1.93 -14.48 -18.43
CA ASN A 162 1.40 -15.34 -17.37
C ASN A 162 1.49 -16.84 -17.75
N PRO A 163 2.40 -17.63 -17.16
CA PRO A 163 2.55 -19.04 -17.50
C PRO A 163 1.33 -19.87 -17.11
N VAL A 164 0.55 -19.43 -16.11
CA VAL A 164 -0.68 -20.11 -15.68
C VAL A 164 -1.76 -20.05 -16.76
N ASP A 165 -1.72 -19.06 -17.67
CA ASP A 165 -2.69 -18.96 -18.76
C ASP A 165 -2.53 -20.05 -19.83
N VAL A 166 -1.31 -20.58 -20.02
CA VAL A 166 -1.07 -21.80 -20.82
C VAL A 166 -1.88 -22.96 -20.26
N TYR A 167 -1.76 -23.18 -18.95
CA TYR A 167 -2.44 -24.27 -18.23
C TYR A 167 -3.95 -24.06 -18.18
N ARG A 168 -4.40 -22.83 -17.93
CA ARG A 168 -5.82 -22.44 -17.89
C ARG A 168 -6.50 -22.64 -19.26
N SER A 169 -5.82 -22.27 -20.35
CA SER A 169 -6.29 -22.54 -21.72
C SER A 169 -6.33 -24.05 -22.01
N HIS A 170 -5.27 -24.79 -21.67
CA HIS A 170 -5.20 -26.23 -21.92
C HIS A 170 -6.27 -27.02 -21.15
N ILE A 171 -6.44 -26.73 -19.85
CA ILE A 171 -7.53 -27.30 -19.03
C ILE A 171 -8.89 -26.95 -19.63
N THR A 172 -9.08 -25.71 -20.10
CA THR A 172 -10.34 -25.28 -20.75
C THR A 172 -10.66 -26.12 -21.98
N THR A 173 -9.68 -26.40 -22.84
CA THR A 173 -9.86 -27.22 -24.05
C THR A 173 -10.17 -28.69 -23.70
N LEU A 174 -9.35 -29.34 -22.86
CA LEU A 174 -9.60 -30.73 -22.45
C LEU A 174 -10.94 -30.91 -21.72
N PHE A 175 -11.31 -29.97 -20.86
CA PHE A 175 -12.56 -30.05 -20.11
C PHE A 175 -13.77 -29.75 -21.02
N HIS A 176 -13.62 -28.95 -22.08
CA HIS A 176 -14.65 -28.79 -23.11
C HIS A 176 -14.91 -30.09 -23.88
N GLU A 177 -13.85 -30.78 -24.32
CA GLU A 177 -13.96 -32.07 -25.03
C GLU A 177 -14.66 -33.14 -24.19
N VAL A 178 -14.38 -33.17 -22.89
CA VAL A 178 -14.96 -34.14 -21.94
C VAL A 178 -16.42 -33.84 -21.58
N THR A 179 -16.82 -32.56 -21.55
CA THR A 179 -18.10 -32.13 -20.95
C THR A 179 -19.10 -31.51 -21.93
N GLY A 180 -18.65 -31.06 -23.10
CA GLY A 180 -19.44 -30.28 -24.06
C GLY A 180 -19.77 -28.85 -23.61
N VAL A 181 -19.27 -28.39 -22.44
CA VAL A 181 -19.60 -27.06 -21.90
C VAL A 181 -18.81 -25.98 -22.64
N GLU A 182 -19.46 -24.86 -22.94
CA GLU A 182 -18.88 -23.75 -23.70
C GLU A 182 -17.59 -23.21 -23.03
N LYS A 183 -16.52 -23.04 -23.82
CA LYS A 183 -15.15 -22.81 -23.31
C LYS A 183 -15.03 -21.54 -22.47
N SER A 184 -15.75 -20.47 -22.78
CA SER A 184 -15.74 -19.24 -21.99
C SER A 184 -16.32 -19.43 -20.59
N ILE A 185 -17.31 -20.32 -20.43
CA ILE A 185 -17.87 -20.69 -19.11
C ILE A 185 -16.81 -21.43 -18.29
N ILE A 186 -16.11 -22.40 -18.89
CA ILE A 186 -15.05 -23.18 -18.22
C ILE A 186 -13.89 -22.26 -17.82
N TYR A 187 -13.37 -21.45 -18.75
CA TYR A 187 -12.24 -20.56 -18.52
C TYR A 187 -12.49 -19.58 -17.36
N ASN A 188 -13.71 -19.02 -17.28
CA ASN A 188 -14.11 -18.13 -16.18
C ASN A 188 -14.47 -18.87 -14.87
N ALA A 189 -14.69 -20.20 -14.91
CA ALA A 189 -14.94 -21.03 -13.73
C ALA A 189 -13.65 -21.58 -13.08
N LEU A 190 -12.51 -21.54 -13.79
CA LEU A 190 -11.20 -21.95 -13.29
C LEU A 190 -10.60 -20.90 -12.34
N GLN A 191 -10.29 -21.30 -11.11
CA GLN A 191 -9.69 -20.46 -10.07
C GLN A 191 -8.37 -21.09 -9.59
N TRP A 192 -7.43 -20.29 -9.08
CA TRP A 192 -6.26 -20.84 -8.37
C TRP A 192 -6.69 -21.41 -7.01
N THR A 193 -5.87 -22.30 -6.46
CA THR A 193 -6.10 -22.88 -5.14
C THR A 193 -5.62 -21.95 -4.02
N GLN A 194 -6.31 -21.98 -2.87
CA GLN A 194 -5.88 -21.21 -1.69
C GLN A 194 -4.55 -21.70 -1.10
N SER A 195 -4.23 -22.98 -1.30
CA SER A 195 -3.05 -23.65 -0.75
C SER A 195 -2.66 -24.86 -1.63
N LEU A 196 -1.36 -25.14 -1.72
CA LEU A 196 -0.77 -26.05 -2.72
C LEU A 196 -1.11 -27.55 -2.52
N ASP A 197 -1.67 -27.91 -1.38
CA ASP A 197 -2.23 -29.23 -1.03
C ASP A 197 -3.53 -29.56 -1.78
N LYS A 198 -4.16 -28.57 -2.44
CA LYS A 198 -5.46 -28.71 -3.13
C LYS A 198 -5.33 -28.68 -4.66
N GLY A 199 -4.13 -28.90 -5.18
CA GLY A 199 -3.75 -28.66 -6.58
C GLY A 199 -3.27 -27.24 -6.82
N ASP A 200 -3.21 -26.87 -8.10
CA ASP A 200 -2.84 -25.53 -8.58
C ASP A 200 -4.05 -24.74 -9.06
N MET A 201 -5.00 -25.42 -9.69
CA MET A 201 -6.31 -24.86 -10.05
C MET A 201 -7.46 -25.71 -9.52
N VAL A 202 -8.60 -25.06 -9.32
CA VAL A 202 -9.87 -25.66 -8.93
C VAL A 202 -11.00 -25.17 -9.84
N LEU A 203 -11.93 -26.06 -10.19
CA LEU A 203 -13.17 -25.73 -10.88
C LEU A 203 -14.36 -26.20 -10.05
N ALA A 204 -15.31 -25.30 -9.78
CA ALA A 204 -16.59 -25.64 -9.15
C ALA A 204 -17.57 -26.15 -10.21
N VAL A 205 -17.99 -27.41 -10.13
CA VAL A 205 -18.95 -28.00 -11.10
C VAL A 205 -20.28 -27.22 -11.16
N PRO A 206 -20.84 -26.70 -10.03
CA PRO A 206 -22.00 -25.81 -10.09
C PRO A 206 -21.81 -24.53 -10.91
N ALA A 207 -20.58 -24.01 -11.06
CA ALA A 207 -20.31 -22.79 -11.84
C ALA A 207 -20.55 -22.98 -13.35
N LEU A 208 -20.56 -24.22 -13.83
CA LEU A 208 -20.88 -24.61 -15.21
C LEU A 208 -22.39 -24.50 -15.54
N ARG A 209 -23.25 -24.33 -14.51
CA ARG A 209 -24.70 -24.08 -14.64
C ARG A 209 -25.49 -25.18 -15.38
N ILE A 210 -24.98 -26.41 -15.40
CA ILE A 210 -25.63 -27.55 -16.04
C ILE A 210 -26.91 -27.91 -15.29
N LYS A 211 -28.02 -28.02 -16.03
CA LYS A 211 -29.36 -28.31 -15.49
C LYS A 211 -29.63 -29.82 -15.52
N GLY A 212 -30.37 -30.31 -14.53
CA GLY A 212 -30.96 -31.66 -14.55
C GLY A 212 -30.06 -32.81 -14.09
N LYS A 213 -28.78 -32.57 -13.78
CA LYS A 213 -27.85 -33.52 -13.14
C LYS A 213 -27.22 -32.90 -11.90
N LYS A 214 -26.87 -33.71 -10.90
CA LYS A 214 -26.13 -33.26 -9.72
C LYS A 214 -24.61 -33.16 -10.03
N PRO A 215 -23.85 -32.31 -9.31
CA PRO A 215 -22.40 -32.23 -9.46
C PRO A 215 -21.67 -33.57 -9.31
N ALA A 216 -22.09 -34.41 -8.36
CA ALA A 216 -21.58 -35.77 -8.17
C ALA A 216 -21.67 -36.61 -9.44
N GLU A 217 -22.89 -36.72 -10.00
CA GLU A 217 -23.22 -37.50 -11.20
C GLU A 217 -22.42 -37.00 -12.43
N LEU A 218 -22.24 -35.68 -12.55
CA LEU A 218 -21.41 -35.09 -13.60
C LEU A 218 -19.93 -35.43 -13.42
N SER A 219 -19.41 -35.36 -12.19
CA SER A 219 -18.01 -35.69 -11.91
C SER A 219 -17.70 -37.16 -12.17
N GLU A 220 -18.58 -38.06 -11.77
CA GLU A 220 -18.49 -39.51 -12.03
C GLU A 220 -18.55 -39.83 -13.53
N GLU A 221 -19.34 -39.08 -14.31
CA GLU A 221 -19.41 -39.24 -15.77
C GLU A 221 -18.17 -38.70 -16.51
N TRP A 222 -17.59 -37.60 -16.02
CA TRP A 222 -16.51 -36.87 -16.70
C TRP A 222 -15.11 -37.36 -16.33
N LEU A 223 -14.86 -37.74 -15.07
CA LEU A 223 -13.54 -38.14 -14.60
C LEU A 223 -12.94 -39.35 -15.36
N PRO A 224 -13.70 -40.42 -15.71
CA PRO A 224 -13.16 -41.52 -16.50
C PRO A 224 -12.70 -41.05 -17.89
N LYS A 225 -13.51 -40.20 -18.54
CA LYS A 225 -13.31 -39.67 -19.90
C LYS A 225 -12.11 -38.73 -20.03
N PHE A 226 -11.61 -38.17 -18.93
CA PHE A 226 -10.53 -37.18 -18.98
C PHE A 226 -9.21 -37.78 -19.51
N PRO A 227 -8.64 -37.25 -20.61
CA PRO A 227 -7.48 -37.83 -21.27
C PRO A 227 -6.18 -37.61 -20.49
N GLU A 228 -5.11 -38.31 -20.89
CA GLU A 228 -3.77 -37.98 -20.41
C GLU A 228 -3.29 -36.64 -21.01
N SER A 229 -2.40 -35.95 -20.30
CA SER A 229 -1.91 -34.63 -20.67
C SER A 229 -0.41 -34.51 -20.37
N PRO A 230 0.39 -33.83 -21.23
CA PRO A 230 1.79 -33.57 -20.94
C PRO A 230 1.98 -32.47 -19.87
N LEU A 231 0.98 -31.59 -19.68
CA LEU A 231 1.08 -30.45 -18.74
C LEU A 231 0.47 -30.72 -17.36
N ILE A 232 -0.56 -31.56 -17.25
CA ILE A 232 -1.27 -31.80 -15.97
C ILE A 232 -1.36 -33.28 -15.63
N GLU A 233 -1.52 -33.57 -14.35
CA GLU A 233 -1.95 -34.88 -13.87
C GLU A 233 -3.46 -35.07 -14.10
N LYS A 234 -3.96 -36.31 -14.02
CA LYS A 234 -5.41 -36.57 -14.16
C LYS A 234 -6.13 -35.89 -12.98
N PRO A 235 -7.16 -35.06 -13.23
CA PRO A 235 -7.75 -34.22 -12.19
C PRO A 235 -8.49 -35.04 -11.14
N VAL A 236 -8.62 -34.48 -9.93
CA VAL A 236 -9.23 -35.16 -8.78
C VAL A 236 -10.56 -34.50 -8.42
N SER A 237 -11.66 -35.26 -8.44
CA SER A 237 -12.97 -34.79 -7.96
C SER A 237 -13.06 -34.87 -6.43
N PHE A 238 -13.49 -33.80 -5.76
CA PHE A 238 -13.63 -33.77 -4.30
C PHE A 238 -14.94 -33.10 -3.84
N GLN A 239 -15.21 -33.17 -2.52
CA GLN A 239 -16.48 -32.77 -1.89
C GLN A 239 -17.70 -33.34 -2.63
N ASN A 240 -17.77 -34.68 -2.69
CA ASN A 240 -18.82 -35.44 -3.36
C ASN A 240 -19.05 -35.00 -4.83
N GLY A 241 -17.95 -34.81 -5.57
CA GLY A 241 -17.98 -34.36 -6.96
C GLY A 241 -18.50 -32.92 -7.16
N SER A 242 -18.42 -32.06 -6.14
CA SER A 242 -18.80 -30.64 -6.29
C SER A 242 -17.70 -29.82 -6.99
N PHE A 243 -16.46 -30.31 -6.99
CA PHE A 243 -15.30 -29.60 -7.52
C PHE A 243 -14.27 -30.57 -8.14
N PHE A 244 -13.53 -30.09 -9.14
CA PHE A 244 -12.31 -30.72 -9.67
C PHE A 244 -11.06 -29.94 -9.23
N GLN A 245 -10.00 -30.65 -8.86
CA GLN A 245 -8.64 -30.12 -8.68
C GLN A 245 -7.75 -30.52 -9.86
N PHE A 246 -6.92 -29.58 -10.30
CA PHE A 246 -5.92 -29.79 -11.35
C PHE A 246 -4.52 -29.55 -10.78
N TRP A 247 -3.61 -30.48 -11.04
CA TRP A 247 -2.23 -30.46 -10.57
C TRP A 247 -1.28 -30.32 -11.76
N PHE A 248 -0.35 -29.37 -11.69
CA PHE A 248 0.58 -29.06 -12.79
C PHE A 248 1.80 -29.97 -12.73
N LYS A 249 2.18 -30.58 -13.87
CA LYS A 249 3.39 -31.38 -13.97
C LYS A 249 4.63 -30.49 -13.81
N PRO A 250 5.52 -30.73 -12.81
CA PRO A 250 6.52 -29.74 -12.43
C PRO A 250 7.61 -29.46 -13.47
N GLY A 251 8.02 -30.47 -14.24
CA GLY A 251 9.07 -30.33 -15.26
C GLY A 251 8.70 -29.31 -16.35
N PRO A 252 7.58 -29.49 -17.08
CA PRO A 252 7.07 -28.50 -18.02
C PRO A 252 6.82 -27.13 -17.38
N LEU A 253 6.34 -27.10 -16.13
CA LEU A 253 6.10 -25.84 -15.42
C LEU A 253 7.40 -25.07 -15.18
N ALA A 254 8.48 -25.75 -14.78
CA ALA A 254 9.81 -25.14 -14.62
C ALA A 254 10.39 -24.65 -15.94
N GLN A 255 10.25 -25.43 -17.01
CA GLN A 255 10.75 -25.12 -18.36
C GLN A 255 10.05 -23.92 -19.01
N LEU A 256 8.79 -23.67 -18.68
CA LEU A 256 8.06 -22.46 -19.07
C LEU A 256 8.38 -21.29 -18.12
N LEU A 257 8.23 -21.49 -16.81
CA LEU A 257 8.28 -20.43 -15.80
C LEU A 257 9.67 -19.80 -15.66
N LEU A 258 10.72 -20.60 -15.47
CA LEU A 258 12.02 -20.06 -15.06
C LEU A 258 12.69 -19.23 -16.17
N PRO A 259 12.66 -19.64 -17.46
CA PRO A 259 13.08 -18.78 -18.57
C PRO A 259 12.22 -17.53 -18.72
N GLN A 260 10.90 -17.61 -18.48
CA GLN A 260 10.01 -16.44 -18.55
C GLN A 260 10.29 -15.43 -17.44
N VAL A 261 10.56 -15.88 -16.21
CA VAL A 261 10.99 -15.00 -15.10
C VAL A 261 12.35 -14.38 -15.40
N ALA A 262 13.32 -15.15 -15.91
CA ALA A 262 14.64 -14.63 -16.27
C ALA A 262 14.57 -13.59 -17.39
N LYS A 263 13.89 -13.87 -18.50
CA LYS A 263 13.72 -12.95 -19.64
C LYS A 263 12.96 -11.67 -19.27
N ARG A 264 11.92 -11.76 -18.42
CA ARG A 264 11.08 -10.60 -18.04
C ARG A 264 11.62 -9.82 -16.84
N GLY A 265 12.44 -10.42 -15.98
CA GLY A 265 13.08 -9.77 -14.83
C GLY A 265 12.13 -8.92 -13.99
N LYS A 266 12.44 -7.62 -13.89
CA LYS A 266 11.65 -6.58 -13.17
C LYS A 266 10.19 -6.43 -13.64
N ASP A 267 9.85 -6.96 -14.81
CA ASP A 267 8.54 -6.86 -15.45
C ASP A 267 7.77 -8.19 -15.43
N PHE A 268 8.34 -9.28 -14.88
CA PHE A 268 7.57 -10.49 -14.58
C PHE A 268 6.44 -10.18 -13.58
N GLY A 269 5.24 -10.70 -13.82
CA GLY A 269 4.03 -10.37 -13.06
C GLY A 269 3.27 -9.13 -13.54
N LYS A 270 3.91 -8.22 -14.30
CA LYS A 270 3.22 -7.10 -14.97
C LYS A 270 2.46 -7.58 -16.21
N ASN A 271 1.37 -6.88 -16.54
CA ASN A 271 0.61 -7.10 -17.77
C ASN A 271 0.12 -5.75 -18.32
N HIS A 272 0.85 -5.19 -19.28
CA HIS A 272 0.57 -3.85 -19.81
C HIS A 272 -0.68 -3.80 -20.71
N ASN A 273 -1.22 -4.95 -21.14
CA ASN A 273 -2.37 -5.02 -22.05
C ASN A 273 -3.67 -4.56 -21.38
N ASN A 274 -3.76 -4.64 -20.05
CA ASN A 274 -4.91 -4.16 -19.27
C ASN A 274 -5.14 -2.64 -19.41
N GLY A 275 -4.05 -1.88 -19.53
CA GLY A 275 -4.03 -0.43 -19.64
C GLY A 275 -4.09 0.10 -21.07
N LEU A 276 -4.10 -0.74 -22.10
CA LEU A 276 -4.34 -0.32 -23.49
C LEU A 276 -5.82 -0.02 -23.72
N LYS A 277 -6.17 0.95 -24.57
CA LYS A 277 -7.58 1.23 -24.94
C LYS A 277 -8.20 0.06 -25.69
N ASP A 278 -7.50 -0.48 -26.67
CA ASP A 278 -7.75 -1.81 -27.22
C ASP A 278 -6.53 -2.72 -26.94
N PRO A 279 -6.67 -3.82 -26.17
CA PRO A 279 -5.61 -4.80 -25.96
C PRO A 279 -5.10 -5.48 -27.24
N LYS A 280 -5.83 -5.39 -28.36
CA LYS A 280 -5.45 -5.94 -29.69
C LYS A 280 -4.75 -4.92 -30.59
N ASP A 281 -4.91 -3.63 -30.31
CA ASP A 281 -4.28 -2.55 -31.07
C ASP A 281 -3.64 -1.52 -30.12
N PRO A 282 -2.36 -1.72 -29.75
CA PRO A 282 -1.61 -0.78 -28.93
C PRO A 282 -1.49 0.63 -29.53
N SER A 283 -1.75 0.83 -30.83
CA SER A 283 -1.70 2.16 -31.46
C SER A 283 -2.85 3.07 -31.03
N GLN A 284 -3.95 2.51 -30.52
CA GLN A 284 -5.02 3.27 -29.84
C GLN A 284 -4.56 3.92 -28.52
N GLY A 285 -3.37 3.54 -28.03
CA GLY A 285 -2.73 4.13 -26.86
C GLY A 285 -3.27 3.63 -25.52
N LYS A 286 -2.78 4.26 -24.45
CA LYS A 286 -3.10 3.91 -23.06
C LYS A 286 -4.40 4.55 -22.59
N LYS A 287 -5.11 3.84 -21.70
CA LYS A 287 -6.13 4.38 -20.80
C LYS A 287 -5.46 5.25 -19.73
N LYS A 288 -6.09 6.37 -19.37
CA LYS A 288 -5.61 7.31 -18.36
C LYS A 288 -6.25 7.09 -17.00
N ILE A 289 -5.45 7.12 -15.94
CA ILE A 289 -5.95 7.09 -14.57
C ILE A 289 -5.31 8.21 -13.72
N ILE A 290 -6.15 8.93 -12.99
CA ILE A 290 -5.70 9.80 -11.90
C ILE A 290 -5.77 9.01 -10.59
N VAL A 291 -4.70 9.05 -9.79
CA VAL A 291 -4.72 8.59 -8.39
C VAL A 291 -4.45 9.81 -7.52
N GLU A 292 -5.47 10.29 -6.81
CA GLU A 292 -5.33 11.33 -5.79
C GLU A 292 -5.08 10.68 -4.43
N PHE A 293 -3.97 11.02 -3.79
CA PHE A 293 -3.58 10.44 -2.51
C PHE A 293 -2.62 11.33 -1.70
N SER A 294 -2.43 10.94 -0.44
CA SER A 294 -1.81 11.71 0.64
C SER A 294 -2.59 12.97 1.04
N SER A 295 -2.77 13.91 0.12
CA SER A 295 -3.58 15.14 0.23
C SER A 295 -3.55 15.82 1.61
N PRO A 296 -2.36 16.09 2.22
CA PRO A 296 -2.27 16.68 3.56
C PRO A 296 -2.68 18.15 3.58
N ASN A 297 -3.15 18.60 4.74
CA ASN A 297 -3.26 20.03 5.04
C ASN A 297 -1.89 20.56 5.50
N ILE A 298 -1.30 21.47 4.72
CA ILE A 298 0.12 21.84 4.89
C ILE A 298 0.38 22.81 6.06
N ALA A 299 -0.67 23.32 6.70
CA ALA A 299 -0.58 24.06 7.96
C ALA A 299 -0.54 23.12 9.18
N LYS A 300 -0.37 21.80 8.97
CA LYS A 300 -0.30 20.77 10.02
C LYS A 300 0.84 19.78 9.74
N PRO A 301 1.50 19.28 10.79
CA PRO A 301 2.61 18.36 10.63
C PRO A 301 2.13 16.97 10.17
N PHE A 302 2.98 16.30 9.40
CA PHE A 302 2.63 15.06 8.72
C PHE A 302 2.69 13.85 9.66
N HIS A 303 1.65 13.66 10.49
CA HIS A 303 1.52 12.48 11.35
C HIS A 303 1.15 11.21 10.55
N ALA A 304 1.41 10.03 11.12
CA ALA A 304 1.18 8.73 10.45
C ALA A 304 -0.29 8.37 10.10
N GLY A 305 -1.24 9.30 10.28
CA GLY A 305 -2.56 9.18 9.66
C GLY A 305 -2.49 9.41 8.14
N HIS A 306 -1.64 10.33 7.69
CA HIS A 306 -1.40 10.61 6.27
C HIS A 306 -0.60 9.50 5.58
N LEU A 307 0.25 8.78 6.34
CA LEU A 307 1.02 7.63 5.85
C LEU A 307 0.12 6.62 5.14
N ARG A 308 -1.04 6.27 5.71
CA ARG A 308 -1.98 5.30 5.14
C ARG A 308 -2.35 5.64 3.69
N SER A 309 -2.89 6.84 3.47
CA SER A 309 -3.23 7.32 2.12
C SER A 309 -2.00 7.34 1.21
N THR A 310 -0.87 7.79 1.75
CA THR A 310 0.41 7.91 1.03
C THR A 310 0.86 6.56 0.45
N ILE A 311 0.94 5.52 1.27
CA ILE A 311 1.48 4.21 0.84
C ILE A 311 0.44 3.38 0.07
N ILE A 312 -0.86 3.49 0.39
CA ILE A 312 -1.93 2.83 -0.37
C ILE A 312 -2.02 3.44 -1.77
N GLY A 313 -1.96 4.77 -1.90
CA GLY A 313 -1.97 5.45 -3.19
C GLY A 313 -0.71 5.22 -4.01
N GLY A 314 0.47 5.18 -3.37
CA GLY A 314 1.72 4.79 -4.02
C GLY A 314 1.65 3.36 -4.58
N PHE A 315 1.21 2.39 -3.77
CA PHE A 315 0.98 1.01 -4.19
C PHE A 315 -0.02 0.91 -5.36
N ILE A 316 -1.18 1.57 -5.28
CA ILE A 316 -2.19 1.56 -6.35
C ILE A 316 -1.63 2.18 -7.63
N SER A 317 -0.86 3.26 -7.53
CA SER A 317 -0.21 3.88 -8.68
C SER A 317 0.79 2.93 -9.36
N ASN A 318 1.59 2.20 -8.58
CA ASN A 318 2.53 1.20 -9.09
C ASN A 318 1.82 -0.01 -9.70
N LEU A 319 0.66 -0.38 -9.15
CA LEU A 319 -0.19 -1.48 -9.65
C LEU A 319 -0.84 -1.15 -11.00
N TYR A 320 -1.34 0.07 -11.17
CA TYR A 320 -1.89 0.53 -12.46
C TYR A 320 -0.80 0.79 -13.52
N ASP A 321 0.38 1.27 -13.11
CA ASP A 321 1.57 1.39 -13.98
C ASP A 321 2.04 0.01 -14.47
N GLY A 322 2.16 -0.97 -13.56
CA GLY A 322 2.41 -2.38 -13.89
C GLY A 322 1.27 -3.07 -14.66
N ALA A 323 0.10 -2.43 -14.76
CA ALA A 323 -0.99 -2.81 -15.64
C ALA A 323 -0.98 -2.04 -16.98
N GLY A 324 0.02 -1.20 -17.23
CA GLY A 324 0.23 -0.49 -18.50
C GLY A 324 -0.58 0.81 -18.68
N TRP A 325 -1.25 1.31 -17.65
CA TRP A 325 -2.01 2.55 -17.73
C TRP A 325 -1.09 3.78 -17.86
N ASP A 326 -1.68 4.93 -18.20
CA ASP A 326 -1.08 6.26 -18.09
C ASP A 326 -1.50 6.85 -16.73
N VAL A 327 -0.60 6.83 -15.74
CA VAL A 327 -0.91 7.07 -14.32
C VAL A 327 -0.44 8.46 -13.90
N THR A 328 -1.39 9.37 -13.62
CA THR A 328 -1.12 10.68 -13.01
C THR A 328 -1.32 10.63 -11.51
N ARG A 329 -0.22 10.77 -10.74
CA ARG A 329 -0.21 10.84 -9.28
C ARG A 329 -0.44 12.27 -8.84
N VAL A 330 -1.61 12.54 -8.24
CA VAL A 330 -2.00 13.88 -7.79
C VAL A 330 -1.93 13.97 -6.27
N ASN A 331 -1.27 15.00 -5.77
CA ASN A 331 -1.38 15.43 -4.38
C ASN A 331 -2.27 16.66 -4.33
N TYR A 332 -3.46 16.55 -3.75
CA TYR A 332 -4.41 17.67 -3.64
C TYR A 332 -4.27 18.27 -2.25
N LEU A 333 -3.34 19.22 -2.13
CA LEU A 333 -2.99 19.80 -0.84
C LEU A 333 -4.18 20.57 -0.25
N GLY A 334 -4.45 20.34 1.05
CA GLY A 334 -5.37 21.15 1.85
C GLY A 334 -4.75 22.52 2.14
N ASP A 335 -4.61 23.33 1.09
CA ASP A 335 -3.71 24.49 1.03
C ASP A 335 -4.42 25.85 0.97
N TRP A 336 -5.72 25.90 1.28
CA TRP A 336 -6.51 27.14 1.33
C TRP A 336 -7.41 27.20 2.56
N GLY A 337 -7.49 28.35 3.23
CA GLY A 337 -8.40 28.55 4.37
C GLY A 337 -7.84 29.40 5.51
N LYS A 338 -8.71 29.75 6.48
CA LYS A 338 -8.39 30.56 7.68
C LYS A 338 -7.12 30.11 8.44
N GLN A 339 -6.77 28.82 8.41
CA GLN A 339 -5.56 28.30 9.06
C GLN A 339 -4.28 29.00 8.56
N TYR A 340 -4.26 29.51 7.31
CA TYR A 340 -3.17 30.34 6.80
C TYR A 340 -3.17 31.77 7.32
N GLY A 341 -4.34 32.40 7.45
CA GLY A 341 -4.43 33.72 8.09
C GLY A 341 -3.90 33.67 9.52
N LEU A 342 -4.18 32.58 10.24
CA LEU A 342 -3.62 32.34 11.58
C LEU A 342 -2.10 32.06 11.53
N LEU A 343 -1.61 31.29 10.54
CA LEU A 343 -0.18 31.01 10.38
C LEU A 343 0.64 32.26 9.99
N ALA A 344 0.10 33.13 9.13
CA ALA A 344 0.74 34.40 8.74
C ALA A 344 0.84 35.37 9.91
N LEU A 345 -0.27 35.59 10.65
CA LEU A 345 -0.28 36.37 11.89
C LEU A 345 0.63 35.76 12.98
N GLY A 346 0.77 34.44 13.00
CA GLY A 346 1.75 33.75 13.83
C GLY A 346 3.19 34.06 13.40
N PHE A 347 3.47 34.08 12.10
CA PHE A 347 4.81 34.35 11.57
C PHE A 347 5.22 35.81 11.78
N GLU A 348 4.29 36.76 11.67
CA GLU A 348 4.50 38.17 12.05
C GLU A 348 4.90 38.35 13.53
N ARG A 349 4.51 37.41 14.41
CA ARG A 349 4.77 37.45 15.86
C ARG A 349 5.97 36.60 16.32
N PHE A 350 6.16 35.44 15.69
CA PHE A 350 7.05 34.38 16.16
C PHE A 350 7.97 33.80 15.07
N GLY A 351 7.89 34.36 13.86
CA GLY A 351 8.70 33.94 12.72
C GLY A 351 10.16 34.37 12.84
N SER A 352 11.05 33.56 12.28
CA SER A 352 12.43 33.90 11.98
C SER A 352 12.71 33.49 10.54
N GLU A 353 13.30 34.40 9.76
CA GLU A 353 13.66 34.15 8.37
C GLU A 353 14.79 33.11 8.25
N GLU A 354 15.69 33.11 9.23
CA GLU A 354 16.80 32.17 9.38
C GLU A 354 16.27 30.76 9.69
N ALA A 355 15.33 30.64 10.63
CA ALA A 355 14.71 29.37 11.00
C ALA A 355 13.83 28.81 9.87
N LEU A 356 13.05 29.68 9.21
CA LEU A 356 12.26 29.32 8.03
C LEU A 356 13.13 28.83 6.86
N ALA A 357 14.33 29.39 6.68
CA ALA A 357 15.28 28.96 5.66
C ALA A 357 15.95 27.61 5.99
N ALA A 358 16.19 27.33 7.28
CA ALA A 358 16.79 26.07 7.72
C ALA A 358 15.80 24.89 7.68
N ASP A 359 14.64 25.04 8.32
CA ASP A 359 13.58 24.02 8.34
C ASP A 359 12.18 24.65 8.25
N PRO A 360 11.63 24.78 7.02
CA PRO A 360 10.34 25.40 6.83
C PRO A 360 9.20 24.69 7.56
N ILE A 361 9.18 23.35 7.60
CA ILE A 361 8.04 22.61 8.18
C ILE A 361 8.07 22.70 9.70
N ASN A 362 9.21 22.44 10.34
CA ASN A 362 9.28 22.49 11.79
C ASN A 362 9.15 23.92 12.32
N HIS A 363 9.72 24.92 11.66
CA HIS A 363 9.56 26.31 12.08
C HIS A 363 8.11 26.82 11.90
N LEU A 364 7.46 26.55 10.75
CA LEU A 364 6.04 26.90 10.58
C LEU A 364 5.13 26.14 11.54
N TYR A 365 5.48 24.91 11.91
CA TYR A 365 4.75 24.16 12.95
C TYR A 365 4.92 24.76 14.35
N GLU A 366 6.13 25.15 14.75
CA GLU A 366 6.36 25.87 16.01
C GLU A 366 5.54 27.16 16.08
N VAL A 367 5.56 27.95 15.00
CA VAL A 367 4.78 29.17 14.84
C VAL A 367 3.27 28.87 14.97
N TYR A 368 2.79 27.84 14.27
CA TYR A 368 1.40 27.37 14.35
C TYR A 368 1.01 26.98 15.79
N VAL A 369 1.85 26.25 16.52
CA VAL A 369 1.56 25.86 17.92
C VAL A 369 1.47 27.09 18.82
N LYS A 370 2.43 28.03 18.72
CA LYS A 370 2.47 29.26 19.53
C LYS A 370 1.20 30.10 19.30
N ILE A 371 0.83 30.38 18.05
CA ILE A 371 -0.35 31.21 17.74
C ILE A 371 -1.68 30.52 18.05
N ASN A 372 -1.78 29.19 17.95
CA ASN A 372 -2.98 28.47 18.37
C ASN A 372 -3.15 28.46 19.90
N ALA A 373 -2.05 28.46 20.67
CA ALA A 373 -2.10 28.61 22.13
C ALA A 373 -2.62 30.02 22.52
N GLU A 374 -2.09 31.08 21.90
CA GLU A 374 -2.60 32.45 22.11
C GLU A 374 -4.09 32.57 21.75
N MET A 375 -4.49 32.11 20.56
CA MET A 375 -5.89 32.15 20.11
C MET A 375 -6.83 31.36 21.05
N SER A 376 -6.35 30.26 21.63
CA SER A 376 -7.14 29.47 22.59
C SER A 376 -7.33 30.21 23.92
N ALA A 377 -6.26 30.80 24.46
CA ALA A 377 -6.31 31.56 25.71
C ALA A 377 -7.11 32.88 25.56
N GLU A 378 -6.95 33.58 24.43
CA GLU A 378 -7.76 34.76 24.06
C GLU A 378 -9.25 34.38 23.99
N LYS A 379 -9.58 33.26 23.33
CA LYS A 379 -10.96 32.79 23.25
C LYS A 379 -11.53 32.40 24.62
N GLU A 380 -10.76 31.68 25.45
CA GLU A 380 -11.21 31.31 26.80
C GLU A 380 -11.45 32.54 27.68
N SER A 381 -10.65 33.61 27.52
CA SER A 381 -10.88 34.90 28.17
C SER A 381 -12.17 35.58 27.68
N ILE A 382 -12.39 35.63 26.36
CA ILE A 382 -13.62 36.19 25.75
C ILE A 382 -14.87 35.39 26.17
N ASP A 383 -14.82 34.06 26.07
CA ASP A 383 -15.90 33.15 26.46
C ASP A 383 -16.19 33.20 27.98
N ALA A 384 -15.24 33.65 28.81
CA ALA A 384 -15.45 33.86 30.24
C ALA A 384 -16.08 35.24 30.52
N LYS A 385 -15.59 36.30 29.88
CA LYS A 385 -16.13 37.67 29.97
C LYS A 385 -17.59 37.76 29.50
N GLU A 386 -17.92 37.08 28.39
CA GLU A 386 -19.28 36.99 27.88
C GLU A 386 -20.24 36.31 28.88
N LYS A 387 -19.78 35.27 29.59
CA LYS A 387 -20.55 34.61 30.65
C LYS A 387 -20.66 35.46 31.93
N ALA A 388 -19.75 36.41 32.14
CA ALA A 388 -19.84 37.41 33.21
C ALA A 388 -20.77 38.59 32.85
N GLY A 389 -21.26 38.67 31.62
CA GLY A 389 -22.11 39.77 31.14
C GLY A 389 -21.35 41.02 30.71
N GLU A 390 -20.04 40.94 30.49
CA GLU A 390 -19.27 42.03 29.88
C GLU A 390 -19.55 42.15 28.37
N ASP A 391 -19.52 43.37 27.83
CA ASP A 391 -19.52 43.57 26.38
C ASP A 391 -18.17 43.12 25.79
N VAL A 392 -18.20 42.00 25.08
CA VAL A 392 -17.04 41.41 24.39
C VAL A 392 -16.97 41.76 22.91
N THR A 393 -17.85 42.60 22.38
CA THR A 393 -17.96 42.88 20.93
C THR A 393 -16.63 43.38 20.36
N ALA A 394 -16.07 44.43 20.97
CA ALA A 394 -14.77 44.99 20.56
C ALA A 394 -13.59 44.03 20.76
N LEU A 395 -13.69 43.05 21.67
CA LEU A 395 -12.68 41.99 21.85
C LEU A 395 -12.79 40.94 20.74
N LYS A 396 -14.01 40.55 20.35
CA LYS A 396 -14.26 39.61 19.25
C LYS A 396 -13.80 40.18 17.91
N ASP A 397 -14.12 41.44 17.61
CA ASP A 397 -13.74 42.10 16.35
C ASP A 397 -12.22 42.26 16.16
N ASN A 398 -11.48 42.32 17.27
CA ASN A 398 -10.03 42.43 17.30
C ASN A 398 -9.30 41.12 17.62
N SER A 399 -10.02 40.01 17.80
CA SER A 399 -9.44 38.70 18.11
C SER A 399 -8.52 38.16 17.01
N LEU A 400 -7.65 37.22 17.37
CA LEU A 400 -6.89 36.40 16.43
C LEU A 400 -7.81 35.57 15.52
N ASP A 401 -8.99 35.16 16.00
CA ASP A 401 -10.00 34.46 15.19
C ASP A 401 -10.48 35.33 14.03
N GLU A 402 -10.80 36.60 14.29
CA GLU A 402 -11.32 37.54 13.30
C GLU A 402 -10.21 38.15 12.43
N LYS A 403 -9.01 38.41 12.98
CA LYS A 403 -7.85 38.80 12.18
C LYS A 403 -7.48 37.71 11.16
N ALA A 404 -7.51 36.44 11.55
CA ALA A 404 -7.26 35.32 10.63
C ALA A 404 -8.34 35.19 9.53
N ARG A 405 -9.59 35.60 9.81
CA ARG A 405 -10.66 35.68 8.80
C ARG A 405 -10.45 36.84 7.85
N LYS A 406 -10.10 38.03 8.36
CA LYS A 406 -9.76 39.22 7.57
C LYS A 406 -8.58 38.96 6.62
N TYR A 407 -7.52 38.32 7.11
CA TYR A 407 -6.39 37.88 6.29
C TYR A 407 -6.82 36.87 5.21
N PHE A 408 -7.59 35.83 5.56
CA PHE A 408 -8.07 34.87 4.57
C PHE A 408 -9.01 35.50 3.52
N LYS A 409 -9.81 36.51 3.92
CA LYS A 409 -10.62 37.30 2.99
C LYS A 409 -9.75 38.08 2.00
N ALA A 410 -8.63 38.66 2.46
CA ALA A 410 -7.66 39.32 1.59
C ALA A 410 -7.02 38.33 0.59
N MET A 411 -6.65 37.12 1.03
CA MET A 411 -6.20 36.04 0.12
C MET A 411 -7.25 35.71 -0.96
N THR A 412 -8.52 35.55 -0.58
CA THR A 412 -9.61 35.30 -1.56
C THR A 412 -9.93 36.47 -2.47
N ALA A 413 -9.62 37.69 -2.05
CA ALA A 413 -9.76 38.90 -2.88
C ALA A 413 -8.56 39.13 -3.83
N GLY A 414 -7.50 38.31 -3.73
CA GLY A 414 -6.31 38.43 -4.56
C GLY A 414 -5.31 39.49 -4.07
N ASP A 415 -5.30 39.85 -2.78
CA ASP A 415 -4.30 40.77 -2.23
C ASP A 415 -2.87 40.26 -2.47
N GLU A 416 -2.04 41.05 -3.16
CA GLU A 416 -0.71 40.63 -3.61
C GLU A 416 0.19 40.24 -2.43
N SER A 417 0.10 40.92 -1.29
CA SER A 417 0.94 40.65 -0.13
C SER A 417 0.54 39.35 0.57
N ALA A 418 -0.77 39.17 0.81
CA ALA A 418 -1.31 37.99 1.47
C ALA A 418 -1.12 36.73 0.62
N VAL A 419 -1.30 36.84 -0.70
CA VAL A 419 -1.08 35.76 -1.67
C VAL A 419 0.41 35.46 -1.83
N ALA A 420 1.30 36.45 -1.83
CA ALA A 420 2.75 36.21 -1.90
C ALA A 420 3.27 35.45 -0.67
N GLN A 421 2.87 35.83 0.54
CA GLN A 421 3.27 35.14 1.77
C GLN A 421 2.70 33.72 1.84
N TRP A 422 1.43 33.53 1.47
CA TRP A 422 0.81 32.21 1.32
C TRP A 422 1.59 31.32 0.34
N LYS A 423 1.87 31.84 -0.87
CA LYS A 423 2.58 31.09 -1.92
C LYS A 423 3.98 30.70 -1.47
N ARG A 424 4.68 31.58 -0.74
CA ARG A 424 5.99 31.29 -0.14
C ARG A 424 5.94 30.09 0.80
N PHE A 425 5.00 30.05 1.74
CA PHE A 425 4.85 28.92 2.65
C PHE A 425 4.48 27.63 1.89
N ARG A 426 3.58 27.73 0.90
CA ARG A 426 3.20 26.61 0.03
C ARG A 426 4.39 25.99 -0.71
N ASP A 427 5.17 26.81 -1.39
CA ASP A 427 6.30 26.36 -2.20
C ASP A 427 7.40 25.72 -1.33
N LEU A 428 7.71 26.29 -0.17
CA LEU A 428 8.66 25.74 0.80
C LEU A 428 8.21 24.37 1.35
N SER A 429 6.94 24.24 1.74
CA SER A 429 6.39 22.95 2.20
C SER A 429 6.41 21.90 1.09
N ILE A 430 6.15 22.27 -0.18
CA ILE A 430 6.23 21.34 -1.32
C ILE A 430 7.65 20.80 -1.54
N VAL A 431 8.69 21.61 -1.32
CA VAL A 431 10.08 21.14 -1.38
C VAL A 431 10.33 20.05 -0.33
N ARG A 432 9.98 20.30 0.94
CA ARG A 432 10.14 19.32 2.02
C ARG A 432 9.28 18.07 1.82
N TYR A 433 8.03 18.21 1.35
CA TYR A 433 7.19 17.05 1.02
C TYR A 433 7.80 16.16 -0.05
N LYS A 434 8.49 16.71 -1.07
CA LYS A 434 9.19 15.89 -2.08
C LYS A 434 10.27 15.01 -1.45
N GLU A 435 10.99 15.51 -0.43
CA GLU A 435 11.99 14.74 0.31
C GLU A 435 11.32 13.59 1.10
N THR A 436 10.28 13.88 1.88
CA THR A 436 9.53 12.86 2.65
C THR A 436 8.89 11.79 1.75
N TYR A 437 8.33 12.18 0.60
CA TYR A 437 7.73 11.22 -0.34
C TYR A 437 8.77 10.40 -1.10
N ALA A 438 9.90 10.99 -1.52
CA ALA A 438 10.97 10.26 -2.19
C ALA A 438 11.58 9.16 -1.29
N ARG A 439 11.72 9.42 0.02
CA ARG A 439 12.09 8.40 1.04
C ARG A 439 11.13 7.21 1.06
N LEU A 440 9.86 7.41 0.73
CA LEU A 440 8.84 6.36 0.57
C LEU A 440 8.69 5.85 -0.88
N ASN A 441 9.67 6.08 -1.76
CA ASN A 441 9.65 5.77 -3.20
C ASN A 441 8.51 6.44 -4.00
N ILE A 442 7.88 7.48 -3.45
CA ILE A 442 6.72 8.16 -4.06
C ILE A 442 7.16 9.48 -4.69
N HIS A 443 6.74 9.67 -5.93
CA HIS A 443 6.89 10.92 -6.69
C HIS A 443 5.51 11.31 -7.20
N PHE A 444 5.15 12.59 -7.08
CA PHE A 444 3.87 13.12 -7.57
C PHE A 444 4.07 13.90 -8.87
N ASP A 445 3.15 13.69 -9.81
CA ASP A 445 3.14 14.32 -11.12
C ASP A 445 2.49 15.72 -11.07
N ASP A 446 1.52 15.92 -10.17
CA ASP A 446 0.85 17.21 -9.93
C ASP A 446 0.72 17.50 -8.42
N TYR A 447 1.19 18.67 -7.99
CA TYR A 447 0.98 19.23 -6.66
C TYR A 447 -0.15 20.27 -6.72
N SER A 448 -1.36 19.76 -6.95
CA SER A 448 -2.61 20.51 -6.89
C SER A 448 -2.91 20.97 -5.44
N GLY A 449 -4.01 21.66 -5.24
CA GLY A 449 -4.53 21.99 -3.93
C GLY A 449 -5.80 22.81 -3.99
N GLU A 450 -6.48 22.93 -2.85
CA GLU A 450 -7.74 23.68 -2.73
C GLU A 450 -7.66 25.09 -3.34
N SER A 451 -6.51 25.75 -3.19
CA SER A 451 -6.21 27.09 -3.71
C SER A 451 -6.27 27.23 -5.22
N GLN A 452 -6.06 26.14 -5.97
CA GLN A 452 -6.03 26.16 -7.43
C GLN A 452 -7.44 26.19 -8.05
N VAL A 453 -8.47 25.97 -7.23
CA VAL A 453 -9.88 25.94 -7.65
C VAL A 453 -10.46 27.36 -7.61
N PRO A 454 -10.75 28.01 -8.76
CA PRO A 454 -11.18 29.40 -8.81
C PRO A 454 -12.59 29.61 -8.25
N GLU A 455 -12.85 30.72 -7.55
CA GLU A 455 -14.18 31.03 -7.03
C GLU A 455 -15.23 31.10 -8.15
N LYS A 456 -14.90 31.70 -9.31
CA LYS A 456 -15.77 31.71 -10.51
C LYS A 456 -16.23 30.32 -10.98
N ASP A 457 -15.44 29.27 -10.75
CA ASP A 457 -15.79 27.91 -11.15
C ASP A 457 -16.74 27.29 -10.10
N MET A 458 -16.54 27.62 -8.81
CA MET A 458 -17.48 27.30 -7.72
C MET A 458 -18.78 28.11 -7.77
N GLU A 459 -18.77 29.32 -8.33
CA GLU A 459 -19.96 30.10 -8.66
C GLU A 459 -20.72 29.46 -9.83
N ALA A 460 -20.03 29.10 -10.92
CA ALA A 460 -20.63 28.41 -12.05
C ALA A 460 -21.22 27.03 -11.65
N ALA A 461 -20.53 26.28 -10.79
CA ALA A 461 -21.03 25.02 -10.25
C ALA A 461 -22.28 25.22 -9.36
N ALA A 462 -22.25 26.19 -8.45
CA ALA A 462 -23.41 26.53 -7.60
C ALA A 462 -24.61 26.99 -8.43
N LYS A 463 -24.41 27.89 -9.39
CA LYS A 463 -25.47 28.33 -10.30
C LYS A 463 -26.04 27.18 -11.12
N LYS A 464 -25.20 26.27 -11.65
CA LYS A 464 -25.71 25.09 -12.38
C LYS A 464 -26.58 24.18 -11.50
N LEU A 465 -26.28 24.07 -10.20
CA LEU A 465 -27.11 23.31 -9.25
C LEU A 465 -28.47 23.99 -9.00
N GLU A 466 -28.50 25.33 -9.00
CA GLU A 466 -29.73 26.14 -8.88
C GLU A 466 -30.57 26.08 -10.18
N ASP A 467 -29.96 26.34 -11.34
CA ASP A 467 -30.61 26.28 -12.66
C ASP A 467 -31.25 24.90 -12.92
N MET A 468 -30.59 23.82 -12.46
CA MET A 468 -31.10 22.43 -12.53
C MET A 468 -32.03 22.04 -11.38
N LYS A 469 -32.27 22.93 -10.40
CA LYS A 469 -33.12 22.72 -9.21
C LYS A 469 -32.68 21.52 -8.35
N ILE A 470 -31.37 21.29 -8.27
CA ILE A 470 -30.72 20.27 -7.42
C ILE A 470 -30.42 20.84 -6.03
N SER A 471 -30.15 22.15 -5.95
CA SER A 471 -29.96 22.86 -4.70
C SER A 471 -31.14 23.77 -4.36
N GLU A 472 -31.38 23.98 -3.07
CA GLU A 472 -32.43 24.86 -2.54
C GLU A 472 -31.88 25.73 -1.39
N GLU A 473 -32.48 26.90 -1.17
CA GLU A 473 -32.23 27.65 0.05
C GLU A 473 -32.96 27.03 1.24
N SER A 474 -32.25 26.91 2.37
CA SER A 474 -32.81 26.49 3.65
C SER A 474 -32.21 27.32 4.77
N GLN A 475 -33.05 28.11 5.44
CA GLN A 475 -32.67 29.04 6.52
C GLN A 475 -31.59 30.06 6.10
N GLY A 476 -31.52 30.41 4.82
CA GLY A 476 -30.51 31.31 4.24
C GLY A 476 -29.15 30.66 3.93
N ALA A 477 -29.02 29.33 4.00
CA ALA A 477 -27.88 28.60 3.46
C ALA A 477 -28.33 27.75 2.26
N VAL A 478 -27.46 27.55 1.27
CA VAL A 478 -27.78 26.74 0.08
C VAL A 478 -27.41 25.28 0.36
N ILE A 479 -28.36 24.37 0.21
CA ILE A 479 -28.24 22.94 0.51
C ILE A 479 -28.66 22.09 -0.70
N ILE A 480 -28.31 20.80 -0.68
CA ILE A 480 -28.86 19.79 -1.59
C ILE A 480 -29.66 18.79 -0.77
N ASP A 481 -30.91 18.51 -1.17
CA ASP A 481 -31.78 17.54 -0.49
C ASP A 481 -31.92 16.27 -1.32
N PHE A 482 -31.02 15.31 -1.10
CA PHE A 482 -31.04 14.06 -1.86
C PHE A 482 -32.33 13.25 -1.70
N THR A 483 -33.18 13.51 -0.70
CA THR A 483 -34.49 12.83 -0.59
C THR A 483 -35.48 13.27 -1.67
N LYS A 484 -35.26 14.44 -2.29
CA LYS A 484 -36.05 14.96 -3.42
C LYS A 484 -35.54 14.49 -4.78
N HIS A 485 -34.24 14.16 -4.88
CA HIS A 485 -33.58 13.82 -6.16
C HIS A 485 -33.25 12.33 -6.31
N VAL A 486 -33.17 11.57 -5.21
CA VAL A 486 -32.78 10.15 -5.21
C VAL A 486 -33.78 9.34 -4.36
N PRO A 487 -34.62 8.47 -4.95
CA PRO A 487 -35.70 7.82 -4.23
C PRO A 487 -35.23 6.80 -3.18
N GLY A 488 -36.08 6.59 -2.17
CA GLY A 488 -35.94 5.51 -1.18
C GLY A 488 -34.77 5.68 -0.21
N LYS A 489 -34.11 4.57 0.15
CA LYS A 489 -33.03 4.56 1.16
C LYS A 489 -31.77 5.28 0.68
N ALA A 490 -31.51 5.28 -0.64
CA ALA A 490 -30.29 5.85 -1.21
C ALA A 490 -30.20 7.37 -0.96
N GLY A 491 -31.25 8.15 -1.28
CA GLY A 491 -31.28 9.59 -1.00
C GLY A 491 -31.20 9.88 0.49
N LYS A 492 -31.93 9.14 1.32
CA LYS A 492 -31.88 9.28 2.80
C LYS A 492 -30.48 9.04 3.37
N SER A 493 -29.70 8.13 2.80
CA SER A 493 -28.30 7.86 3.24
C SER A 493 -27.27 8.89 2.78
N LEU A 494 -27.65 9.87 1.98
CA LEU A 494 -26.80 10.98 1.55
C LEU A 494 -27.07 12.29 2.31
N GLU A 495 -28.04 12.28 3.23
CA GLU A 495 -28.41 13.40 4.10
C GLU A 495 -28.76 14.69 3.33
N ARG A 496 -28.45 15.87 3.87
CA ARG A 496 -28.71 17.19 3.26
C ARG A 496 -27.47 18.10 3.40
N PRO A 497 -26.40 17.92 2.60
CA PRO A 497 -25.19 18.73 2.72
C PRO A 497 -25.43 20.19 2.34
N ILE A 498 -24.64 21.06 2.96
CA ILE A 498 -24.59 22.49 2.68
C ILE A 498 -23.51 22.73 1.62
N ILE A 499 -23.81 23.51 0.58
CA ILE A 499 -22.88 23.86 -0.51
C ILE A 499 -22.42 25.33 -0.45
N ARG A 500 -23.28 26.25 0.01
CA ARG A 500 -22.90 27.63 0.41
C ARG A 500 -23.53 28.01 1.75
N LYS A 501 -22.77 28.71 2.59
CA LYS A 501 -23.22 29.24 3.88
C LYS A 501 -24.08 30.50 3.72
N LYS A 502 -24.67 30.97 4.84
CA LYS A 502 -25.39 32.24 4.93
C LYS A 502 -24.55 33.50 4.68
N ASP A 503 -23.23 33.37 4.78
CA ASP A 503 -22.25 34.41 4.45
C ASP A 503 -21.80 34.36 2.97
N GLY A 504 -22.45 33.52 2.14
CA GLY A 504 -22.13 33.29 0.72
C GLY A 504 -20.96 32.33 0.47
N THR A 505 -20.14 32.02 1.49
CA THR A 505 -18.90 31.26 1.32
C THR A 505 -19.17 29.84 0.81
N ALA A 506 -18.46 29.44 -0.25
CA ALA A 506 -18.42 28.07 -0.74
C ALA A 506 -17.79 27.10 0.28
N LEU A 507 -18.33 25.88 0.36
CA LEU A 507 -17.80 24.80 1.19
C LEU A 507 -16.97 23.80 0.37
N TYR A 508 -16.19 22.96 1.07
CA TYR A 508 -15.31 21.95 0.46
C TYR A 508 -16.01 21.11 -0.62
N LEU A 509 -17.28 20.72 -0.42
CA LEU A 509 -18.04 19.95 -1.41
C LEU A 509 -18.22 20.71 -2.74
N THR A 510 -18.46 22.03 -2.70
CA THR A 510 -18.56 22.90 -3.89
C THR A 510 -17.21 23.06 -4.58
N ARG A 511 -16.13 23.11 -3.79
CA ARG A 511 -14.75 23.11 -4.31
C ARG A 511 -14.45 21.81 -5.05
N ASP A 512 -14.73 20.67 -4.43
CA ASP A 512 -14.43 19.34 -4.99
C ASP A 512 -15.31 19.01 -6.21
N ILE A 513 -16.56 19.48 -6.26
CA ILE A 513 -17.40 19.44 -7.47
C ILE A 513 -16.71 20.17 -8.63
N SER A 514 -16.19 21.36 -8.36
CA SER A 514 -15.56 22.22 -9.38
C SER A 514 -14.20 21.64 -9.83
N GLU A 515 -13.40 21.14 -8.89
CA GLU A 515 -12.12 20.50 -9.14
C GLU A 515 -12.26 19.18 -9.92
N LEU A 516 -13.27 18.35 -9.62
CA LEU A 516 -13.53 17.11 -10.36
C LEU A 516 -13.87 17.41 -11.84
N LEU A 517 -14.68 18.44 -12.10
CA LEU A 517 -14.98 18.90 -13.46
C LEU A 517 -13.76 19.52 -14.14
N ASN A 518 -12.94 20.28 -13.41
CA ASN A 518 -11.68 20.82 -13.93
C ASN A 518 -10.65 19.73 -14.23
N ARG A 519 -10.60 18.62 -13.47
CA ARG A 519 -9.76 17.44 -13.74
C ARG A 519 -10.21 16.67 -14.97
N GLU A 520 -11.50 16.43 -15.15
CA GLU A 520 -12.03 15.80 -16.38
C GLU A 520 -11.64 16.62 -17.61
N LYS A 521 -11.73 17.96 -17.51
CA LYS A 521 -11.30 18.90 -18.57
C LYS A 521 -9.77 18.98 -18.77
N LYS A 522 -8.97 18.93 -17.70
CA LYS A 522 -7.49 19.03 -17.73
C LYS A 522 -6.84 17.76 -18.26
N TYR A 523 -7.36 16.59 -17.90
CA TYR A 523 -6.70 15.30 -18.14
C TYR A 523 -7.41 14.42 -19.17
N GLY A 524 -8.74 14.49 -19.27
CA GLY A 524 -9.56 13.56 -20.05
C GLY A 524 -9.35 12.12 -19.59
N PHE A 525 -9.57 11.85 -18.29
CA PHE A 525 -9.22 10.58 -17.68
C PHE A 525 -10.22 9.48 -18.04
N ASP A 526 -9.76 8.22 -18.08
CA ASP A 526 -10.64 7.05 -18.26
C ASP A 526 -11.09 6.48 -16.90
N HIS A 527 -10.31 6.69 -15.83
CA HIS A 527 -10.66 6.36 -14.44
C HIS A 527 -10.05 7.37 -13.45
N MET A 528 -10.65 7.55 -12.27
CA MET A 528 -10.08 8.35 -11.18
C MET A 528 -10.29 7.71 -9.81
N ILE A 529 -9.20 7.52 -9.07
CA ILE A 529 -9.17 7.00 -7.71
C ILE A 529 -8.92 8.12 -6.70
N TYR A 530 -9.74 8.17 -5.65
CA TYR A 530 -9.57 9.01 -4.47
C TYR A 530 -9.20 8.14 -3.27
N VAL A 531 -7.97 8.26 -2.75
CA VAL A 531 -7.48 7.46 -1.60
C VAL A 531 -7.65 8.25 -0.30
N VAL A 532 -8.87 8.30 0.22
CA VAL A 532 -9.27 9.18 1.34
C VAL A 532 -9.83 8.34 2.51
N ALA A 533 -9.50 8.68 3.75
CA ALA A 533 -9.91 7.92 4.95
C ALA A 533 -11.44 7.68 5.03
N SER A 534 -11.85 6.57 5.65
CA SER A 534 -13.27 6.16 5.75
C SER A 534 -14.17 7.14 6.53
N GLN A 535 -13.58 8.12 7.23
CA GLN A 535 -14.32 9.26 7.80
C GLN A 535 -14.98 10.15 6.73
N GLN A 536 -14.50 10.11 5.47
CA GLN A 536 -15.05 10.87 4.34
C GLN A 536 -15.95 10.02 3.41
N ASP A 537 -16.34 8.81 3.85
CA ASP A 537 -17.24 7.91 3.11
C ASP A 537 -18.55 8.57 2.68
N LEU A 538 -19.08 9.52 3.46
CA LEU A 538 -20.29 10.26 3.12
C LEU A 538 -20.00 11.35 2.08
N HIS A 539 -18.95 12.16 2.30
CA HIS A 539 -18.56 13.29 1.44
C HIS A 539 -18.35 12.85 -0.02
N LEU A 540 -17.58 11.79 -0.27
CA LEU A 540 -17.33 11.34 -1.65
C LEU A 540 -18.56 10.67 -2.30
N LYS A 541 -19.45 10.03 -1.52
CA LYS A 541 -20.73 9.53 -2.04
C LYS A 541 -21.69 10.67 -2.40
N GLN A 542 -21.68 11.76 -1.63
CA GLN A 542 -22.40 13.00 -1.97
C GLN A 542 -21.80 13.62 -3.24
N LEU A 543 -20.48 13.83 -3.31
CA LEU A 543 -19.77 14.37 -4.48
C LEU A 543 -20.13 13.61 -5.77
N PHE A 544 -19.93 12.30 -5.83
CA PHE A 544 -20.16 11.53 -7.05
C PHE A 544 -21.65 11.54 -7.45
N LYS A 545 -22.58 11.51 -6.48
CA LYS A 545 -24.01 11.65 -6.79
C LYS A 545 -24.38 13.05 -7.30
N ILE A 546 -23.72 14.10 -6.83
CA ILE A 546 -23.96 15.47 -7.32
C ILE A 546 -23.46 15.61 -8.76
N ILE A 547 -22.29 15.08 -9.09
CA ILE A 547 -21.77 15.06 -10.48
C ILE A 547 -22.71 14.31 -11.42
N GLU A 548 -23.28 13.17 -10.98
CA GLU A 548 -24.32 12.44 -11.72
C GLU A 548 -25.58 13.30 -11.93
N LEU A 549 -26.12 13.94 -10.87
CA LEU A 549 -27.30 14.80 -10.92
C LEU A 549 -27.08 16.06 -11.78
N MET A 550 -25.86 16.62 -11.80
CA MET A 550 -25.45 17.73 -12.68
C MET A 550 -25.35 17.33 -14.17
N GLY A 551 -25.72 16.10 -14.53
CA GLY A 551 -25.74 15.62 -15.91
C GLY A 551 -24.42 15.05 -16.41
N TYR A 552 -23.51 14.63 -15.50
CA TYR A 552 -22.25 13.99 -15.85
C TYR A 552 -22.16 12.53 -15.32
N PRO A 553 -23.14 11.64 -15.63
CA PRO A 553 -23.18 10.29 -15.09
C PRO A 553 -21.97 9.44 -15.51
N GLU A 554 -21.39 9.66 -16.69
CA GLU A 554 -20.21 8.92 -17.12
C GLU A 554 -18.96 9.34 -16.33
N THR A 555 -18.73 10.64 -16.12
CA THR A 555 -17.64 11.13 -15.25
C THR A 555 -17.82 10.64 -13.80
N ALA A 556 -19.05 10.59 -13.29
CA ALA A 556 -19.33 10.00 -11.97
C ALA A 556 -18.99 8.50 -11.89
N LYS A 557 -19.28 7.70 -12.93
CA LYS A 557 -18.93 6.27 -12.99
C LYS A 557 -17.41 6.02 -13.04
N LYS A 558 -16.63 6.94 -13.62
CA LYS A 558 -15.15 6.88 -13.60
C LYS A 558 -14.55 7.12 -12.22
N CYS A 559 -15.30 7.65 -11.26
CA CYS A 559 -14.77 8.05 -9.96
C CYS A 559 -14.94 6.94 -8.91
N GLN A 560 -13.85 6.57 -8.24
CA GLN A 560 -13.79 5.50 -7.25
C GLN A 560 -13.18 5.98 -5.94
N HIS A 561 -13.89 5.77 -4.82
CA HIS A 561 -13.35 6.02 -3.48
C HIS A 561 -12.68 4.76 -2.93
N ILE A 562 -11.38 4.86 -2.63
CA ILE A 562 -10.59 3.84 -1.95
C ILE A 562 -10.39 4.27 -0.49
N ASN A 563 -11.37 3.89 0.34
CA ASN A 563 -11.36 4.22 1.77
C ASN A 563 -10.37 3.37 2.58
N PHE A 564 -9.96 3.85 3.76
CA PHE A 564 -9.11 3.11 4.70
C PHE A 564 -9.42 3.47 6.16
N GLY A 565 -9.12 2.56 7.10
CA GLY A 565 -9.34 2.72 8.53
C GLY A 565 -8.24 3.55 9.24
N LEU A 566 -8.48 3.93 10.48
CA LEU A 566 -7.63 4.86 11.24
C LEU A 566 -6.48 4.18 11.99
N VAL A 567 -5.36 4.90 12.12
CA VAL A 567 -4.28 4.55 13.06
C VAL A 567 -4.67 4.99 14.47
N LEU A 568 -4.77 4.04 15.39
CA LEU A 568 -5.17 4.23 16.78
C LEU A 568 -3.95 4.48 17.67
N GLY A 569 -4.13 5.32 18.70
CA GLY A 569 -3.11 5.65 19.71
C GLY A 569 -2.61 7.10 19.63
N MET A 570 -2.56 7.69 18.44
CA MET A 570 -2.17 9.10 18.25
C MET A 570 -3.30 10.06 18.64
N SER A 571 -3.00 11.09 19.44
CA SER A 571 -3.98 12.09 19.86
C SER A 571 -3.33 13.41 20.27
N THR A 572 -3.55 14.47 19.48
CA THR A 572 -2.94 15.80 19.70
C THR A 572 -3.31 16.36 21.08
N ARG A 573 -4.55 16.14 21.53
CA ARG A 573 -5.06 16.55 22.85
C ARG A 573 -4.47 15.77 24.04
N ARG A 574 -3.67 14.74 23.80
CA ARG A 574 -2.97 13.95 24.82
C ARG A 574 -1.45 13.96 24.68
N GLY A 575 -0.91 14.77 23.76
CA GLY A 575 0.53 14.80 23.46
C GLY A 575 1.08 13.54 22.79
N THR A 576 0.24 12.57 22.38
CA THR A 576 0.69 11.27 21.83
C THR A 576 0.83 11.26 20.30
N VAL A 577 1.02 12.40 19.66
CA VAL A 577 1.29 12.47 18.22
C VAL A 577 2.80 12.40 18.02
N LYS A 578 3.27 11.34 17.34
CA LYS A 578 4.56 11.37 16.64
C LYS A 578 4.33 11.85 15.20
N PHE A 579 5.29 12.60 14.66
CA PHE A 579 5.30 12.92 13.23
C PHE A 579 5.83 11.71 12.45
N LEU A 580 5.61 11.68 11.12
CA LEU A 580 6.09 10.56 10.33
C LEU A 580 7.61 10.51 10.28
N ASP A 581 8.29 11.65 10.13
CA ASP A 581 9.75 11.69 10.10
C ASP A 581 10.38 11.27 11.44
N ASP A 582 9.72 11.55 12.58
CA ASP A 582 10.06 10.96 13.88
C ASP A 582 9.88 9.45 13.87
N ILE A 583 8.72 8.96 13.42
CA ILE A 583 8.43 7.51 13.34
C ILE A 583 9.49 6.81 12.50
N LEU A 584 9.80 7.33 11.31
CA LEU A 584 10.76 6.74 10.37
C LEU A 584 12.20 6.81 10.90
N ARG A 585 12.59 7.90 11.58
CA ARG A 585 13.88 7.98 12.28
C ARG A 585 13.95 6.96 13.41
N ASP A 586 12.97 6.94 14.32
CA ASP A 586 12.95 6.07 15.49
C ASP A 586 13.02 4.57 15.12
N VAL A 587 12.37 4.14 14.02
CA VAL A 587 12.51 2.76 13.51
C VAL A 587 13.82 2.51 12.76
N GLY A 588 14.37 3.53 12.08
CA GLY A 588 15.69 3.46 11.45
C GLY A 588 16.79 3.27 12.49
N ASP A 589 16.81 4.10 13.54
CA ASP A 589 17.72 4.00 14.68
C ASP A 589 17.62 2.62 15.34
N HIS A 590 16.40 2.14 15.59
CA HIS A 590 16.17 0.81 16.15
C HIS A 590 16.66 -0.32 15.23
N MET A 591 16.47 -0.21 13.91
CA MET A 591 17.04 -1.17 12.94
C MET A 591 18.56 -1.12 12.90
N HIS A 592 19.16 0.06 13.03
CA HIS A 592 20.62 0.22 13.08
C HIS A 592 21.22 -0.49 14.29
N GLU A 593 20.59 -0.37 15.46
CA GLU A 593 20.97 -1.11 16.68
C GLU A 593 20.76 -2.63 16.56
N VAL A 594 19.75 -3.10 15.81
CA VAL A 594 19.62 -4.55 15.55
C VAL A 594 20.68 -5.05 14.57
N MET A 595 21.00 -4.28 13.52
CA MET A 595 22.07 -4.62 12.57
C MET A 595 23.45 -4.75 13.24
N LYS A 596 23.77 -3.87 14.19
CA LYS A 596 25.05 -3.87 14.93
C LYS A 596 25.30 -5.17 15.71
N LYS A 597 24.26 -5.92 16.06
CA LYS A 597 24.37 -7.21 16.80
C LYS A 597 25.09 -8.32 16.03
N ASN A 598 25.33 -8.16 14.73
CA ASN A 598 26.11 -9.09 13.91
C ASN A 598 27.27 -8.38 13.23
N GLU A 599 28.32 -8.08 14.00
CA GLU A 599 29.53 -7.34 13.57
C GLU A 599 30.10 -7.84 12.24
N SER A 600 30.19 -9.16 12.07
CA SER A 600 30.72 -9.80 10.85
C SER A 600 29.88 -9.49 9.61
N LYS A 601 28.56 -9.32 9.76
CA LYS A 601 27.66 -8.89 8.68
C LYS A 601 27.59 -7.38 8.54
N TYR A 602 27.56 -6.64 9.63
CA TYR A 602 27.57 -5.18 9.66
C TYR A 602 28.78 -4.62 8.89
N ALA A 603 29.96 -5.20 9.07
CA ALA A 603 31.18 -4.84 8.36
C ALA A 603 31.17 -5.13 6.83
N GLN A 604 30.11 -5.76 6.30
CA GLN A 604 29.91 -5.99 4.86
C GLN A 604 28.90 -4.99 4.24
N VAL A 605 28.29 -4.11 5.04
CA VAL A 605 27.29 -3.13 4.58
C VAL A 605 27.97 -1.77 4.35
N GLU A 606 27.97 -1.30 3.10
CA GLU A 606 28.69 -0.09 2.69
C GLU A 606 28.11 1.20 3.29
N ASN A 607 26.78 1.27 3.44
CA ASN A 607 26.09 2.34 4.16
C ASN A 607 25.06 1.74 5.14
N PRO A 608 25.47 1.47 6.40
CA PRO A 608 24.59 0.87 7.40
C PRO A 608 23.40 1.76 7.78
N GLU A 609 23.55 3.08 7.76
CA GLU A 609 22.48 4.03 8.14
C GLU A 609 21.36 4.07 7.09
N ALA A 610 21.70 4.20 5.81
CA ALA A 610 20.72 4.13 4.73
C ALA A 610 20.05 2.75 4.63
N THR A 611 20.79 1.68 4.95
CA THR A 611 20.23 0.32 5.02
C THR A 611 19.23 0.20 6.18
N ALA A 612 19.57 0.74 7.35
CA ALA A 612 18.69 0.75 8.52
C ALA A 612 17.40 1.57 8.29
N ASP A 613 17.49 2.72 7.61
CA ASP A 613 16.30 3.49 7.19
C ASP A 613 15.38 2.67 6.29
N ILE A 614 15.93 1.99 5.28
CA ILE A 614 15.17 1.11 4.38
C ILE A 614 14.49 -0.04 5.15
N LEU A 615 15.17 -0.66 6.12
CA LEU A 615 14.57 -1.68 6.98
C LEU A 615 13.42 -1.10 7.83
N GLY A 616 13.61 0.09 8.41
CA GLY A 616 12.63 0.77 9.25
C GLY A 616 11.38 1.20 8.48
N ILE A 617 11.55 1.78 7.30
CA ILE A 617 10.48 2.07 6.33
C ILE A 617 9.72 0.77 5.99
N SER A 618 10.45 -0.34 5.81
CA SER A 618 9.84 -1.63 5.49
C SER A 618 8.99 -2.18 6.64
N SER A 619 9.45 -2.07 7.89
CA SER A 619 8.64 -2.37 9.09
C SER A 619 7.32 -1.60 9.07
N VAL A 620 7.40 -0.28 8.91
CA VAL A 620 6.25 0.64 8.97
C VAL A 620 5.24 0.37 7.85
N MET A 621 5.71 0.18 6.61
CA MET A 621 4.84 -0.07 5.46
C MET A 621 4.17 -1.46 5.52
N VAL A 622 4.92 -2.50 5.87
CA VAL A 622 4.40 -3.88 5.94
C VAL A 622 3.40 -4.05 7.10
N GLN A 623 3.63 -3.39 8.23
CA GLN A 623 2.66 -3.37 9.34
C GLN A 623 1.29 -2.80 8.91
N ASP A 624 1.26 -1.68 8.18
CA ASP A 624 0.00 -1.09 7.69
C ASP A 624 -0.69 -1.99 6.65
N MET A 625 0.09 -2.51 5.70
CA MET A 625 -0.38 -3.32 4.57
C MET A 625 -0.74 -4.77 4.95
N SER A 626 -0.42 -5.22 6.17
CA SER A 626 -0.71 -6.58 6.66
C SER A 626 -2.21 -6.93 6.59
N GLY A 627 -3.06 -6.00 7.01
CA GLY A 627 -4.51 -6.15 7.03
C GLY A 627 -5.21 -5.59 5.78
N LYS A 628 -6.51 -5.87 5.66
CA LYS A 628 -7.37 -5.13 4.71
C LYS A 628 -7.37 -3.65 5.08
N ARG A 629 -7.26 -2.78 4.08
CA ARG A 629 -7.10 -1.32 4.26
C ARG A 629 -8.19 -0.67 5.12
N ILE A 630 -9.42 -1.21 5.09
CA ILE A 630 -10.58 -0.73 5.86
C ILE A 630 -10.41 -0.91 7.39
N ASN A 631 -9.52 -1.80 7.82
CA ASN A 631 -9.29 -2.05 9.24
C ASN A 631 -8.60 -0.84 9.90
N ASN A 632 -9.02 -0.53 11.13
CA ASN A 632 -8.23 0.28 12.05
C ASN A 632 -7.09 -0.59 12.63
N TYR A 633 -5.94 0.00 12.95
CA TYR A 633 -4.86 -0.71 13.67
C TYR A 633 -4.24 0.19 14.74
N LYS A 634 -3.68 -0.41 15.80
CA LYS A 634 -2.89 0.29 16.83
C LYS A 634 -1.45 0.38 16.34
N PHE A 635 -0.84 1.57 16.40
CA PHE A 635 0.61 1.68 16.18
C PHE A 635 1.37 0.99 17.33
N ASP A 636 2.28 0.10 16.97
CA ASP A 636 3.08 -0.70 17.91
C ASP A 636 4.48 -0.90 17.31
N MET A 637 5.53 -0.54 18.06
CA MET A 637 6.88 -0.41 17.49
C MET A 637 7.61 -1.74 17.48
N ASP A 638 7.65 -2.42 18.63
CA ASP A 638 8.36 -3.69 18.81
C ASP A 638 7.77 -4.80 17.92
N ALA A 639 6.46 -4.76 17.68
CA ALA A 639 5.78 -5.71 16.78
C ALA A 639 6.22 -5.56 15.32
N MET A 640 6.37 -4.33 14.81
CA MET A 640 6.73 -4.10 13.41
C MET A 640 8.23 -4.18 13.14
N THR A 641 9.08 -3.92 14.15
CA THR A 641 10.55 -4.08 14.06
C THR A 641 11.03 -5.50 14.34
N SER A 642 10.15 -6.43 14.72
CA SER A 642 10.49 -7.84 14.88
C SER A 642 11.07 -8.45 13.59
N PHE A 643 12.09 -9.31 13.74
CA PHE A 643 12.57 -10.21 12.68
C PHE A 643 11.89 -11.58 12.72
N GLU A 644 11.11 -11.85 13.76
CA GLU A 644 10.28 -13.05 13.91
C GLU A 644 8.83 -12.75 13.46
N GLY A 645 8.29 -13.62 12.61
CA GLY A 645 6.94 -13.49 12.06
C GLY A 645 6.87 -12.72 10.73
N ASP A 646 5.64 -12.44 10.30
CA ASP A 646 5.33 -11.84 8.99
C ASP A 646 5.56 -10.31 9.01
N THR A 647 6.83 -9.89 8.98
CA THR A 647 7.26 -8.49 9.09
C THR A 647 8.04 -7.97 7.87
N GLY A 648 8.24 -6.64 7.80
CA GLY A 648 9.09 -6.01 6.80
C GLY A 648 10.56 -6.48 6.85
N PRO A 649 11.20 -6.49 8.03
CA PRO A 649 12.54 -7.06 8.21
C PRO A 649 12.65 -8.53 7.79
N TYR A 650 11.61 -9.35 7.97
CA TYR A 650 11.60 -10.74 7.49
C TYR A 650 11.70 -10.84 5.95
N LEU A 651 10.89 -10.06 5.20
CA LEU A 651 10.98 -10.03 3.73
C LEU A 651 12.34 -9.52 3.23
N GLN A 652 12.88 -8.49 3.89
CA GLN A 652 14.19 -7.92 3.59
C GLN A 652 15.31 -8.93 3.84
N TYR A 653 15.28 -9.63 4.98
CA TYR A 653 16.22 -10.70 5.30
C TYR A 653 16.12 -11.86 4.30
N ALA A 654 14.91 -12.26 3.89
CA ALA A 654 14.73 -13.28 2.86
C ALA A 654 15.38 -12.88 1.53
N HIS A 655 15.17 -11.64 1.07
CA HIS A 655 15.80 -11.12 -0.15
C HIS A 655 17.34 -11.07 -0.04
N ALA A 656 17.87 -10.47 1.03
CA ALA A 656 19.31 -10.38 1.29
C ALA A 656 19.98 -11.75 1.43
N ARG A 657 19.29 -12.75 2.00
CA ARG A 657 19.76 -14.14 2.11
C ARG A 657 19.87 -14.82 0.75
N ILE A 658 18.90 -14.64 -0.16
CA ILE A 658 18.99 -15.16 -1.53
C ILE A 658 20.15 -14.48 -2.28
N CYS A 659 20.29 -13.15 -2.17
CA CYS A 659 21.43 -12.41 -2.74
C CYS A 659 22.77 -12.90 -2.18
N SER A 660 22.82 -13.24 -0.89
CA SER A 660 24.00 -13.85 -0.25
C SER A 660 24.27 -15.29 -0.69
N ILE A 661 23.31 -16.02 -1.24
CA ILE A 661 23.51 -17.34 -1.84
C ILE A 661 24.05 -17.20 -3.26
N PHE A 662 23.46 -16.31 -4.07
CA PHE A 662 23.93 -15.99 -5.42
C PHE A 662 25.43 -15.59 -5.41
N ARG A 663 25.80 -14.62 -4.57
CA ARG A 663 27.20 -14.18 -4.39
C ARG A 663 28.15 -15.27 -3.86
N LYS A 664 27.64 -16.33 -3.21
CA LYS A 664 28.43 -17.47 -2.72
C LYS A 664 28.52 -18.64 -3.71
N ALA A 665 27.58 -18.76 -4.63
CA ALA A 665 27.59 -19.81 -5.65
C ALA A 665 28.61 -19.51 -6.76
N GLY A 666 28.94 -18.24 -6.97
CA GLY A 666 30.01 -17.82 -7.89
C GLY A 666 29.72 -18.12 -9.36
N LEU A 667 28.44 -18.21 -9.74
CA LEU A 667 28.00 -18.50 -11.10
C LEU A 667 27.62 -17.21 -11.83
N SER A 668 27.95 -17.16 -13.11
CA SER A 668 27.52 -16.12 -14.05
C SER A 668 26.03 -16.29 -14.42
N GLU A 669 25.37 -15.23 -14.89
CA GLU A 669 23.96 -15.33 -15.30
C GLU A 669 23.79 -16.17 -16.57
N GLU A 670 24.82 -16.18 -17.43
CA GLU A 670 24.97 -17.04 -18.60
C GLU A 670 25.00 -18.53 -18.24
N GLU A 671 25.79 -18.92 -17.23
CA GLU A 671 25.83 -20.30 -16.74
C GLU A 671 24.49 -20.74 -16.15
N ILE A 672 23.79 -19.83 -15.45
CA ILE A 672 22.45 -20.07 -14.88
C ILE A 672 21.40 -20.21 -16.00
N ALA A 673 21.50 -19.43 -17.09
CA ALA A 673 20.63 -19.53 -18.25
C ALA A 673 20.75 -20.88 -19.00
N THR A 674 21.91 -21.55 -18.88
CA THR A 674 22.14 -22.91 -19.45
C THR A 674 21.73 -24.07 -18.54
N ALA A 675 21.08 -23.82 -17.40
CA ALA A 675 20.79 -24.85 -16.41
C ALA A 675 19.83 -25.95 -16.90
N ASP A 676 20.15 -27.22 -16.61
CA ASP A 676 19.22 -28.33 -16.80
C ASP A 676 18.11 -28.30 -15.72
N LEU A 677 16.96 -27.74 -16.10
CA LEU A 677 15.80 -27.62 -15.23
C LEU A 677 15.10 -28.95 -14.94
N SER A 678 15.45 -30.05 -15.63
CA SER A 678 14.89 -31.38 -15.34
C SER A 678 15.37 -31.95 -13.99
N LEU A 679 16.50 -31.42 -13.47
CA LEU A 679 17.07 -31.82 -12.19
C LEU A 679 16.24 -31.38 -10.96
N LEU A 680 15.30 -30.44 -11.13
CA LEU A 680 14.45 -29.86 -10.08
C LEU A 680 13.30 -30.80 -9.69
N THR A 681 13.66 -31.97 -9.17
CA THR A 681 12.78 -33.10 -8.85
C THR A 681 12.34 -33.16 -7.38
N GLU A 682 12.99 -32.39 -6.51
CA GLU A 682 12.77 -32.46 -5.07
C GLU A 682 11.47 -31.76 -4.68
N LYS A 683 10.74 -32.31 -3.69
CA LYS A 683 9.46 -31.73 -3.22
C LYS A 683 9.52 -30.21 -2.98
N HIS A 684 10.56 -29.73 -2.30
CA HIS A 684 10.72 -28.31 -2.00
C HIS A 684 11.04 -27.46 -3.24
N ALA A 685 11.69 -28.02 -4.26
CA ALA A 685 11.89 -27.34 -5.54
C ALA A 685 10.55 -27.24 -6.29
N ILE A 686 9.77 -28.32 -6.33
CA ILE A 686 8.43 -28.40 -6.93
C ILE A 686 7.47 -27.40 -6.26
N GLU A 687 7.40 -27.36 -4.93
CA GLU A 687 6.56 -26.42 -4.19
C GLU A 687 6.96 -24.95 -4.45
N LEU A 688 8.27 -24.67 -4.59
CA LEU A 688 8.76 -23.34 -4.93
C LEU A 688 8.44 -22.96 -6.38
N ILE A 689 8.61 -23.86 -7.36
CA ILE A 689 8.17 -23.65 -8.76
C ILE A 689 6.67 -23.31 -8.81
N ARG A 690 5.85 -24.11 -8.12
CA ARG A 690 4.38 -23.95 -8.09
C ARG A 690 3.97 -22.61 -7.47
N ILE A 691 4.54 -22.18 -6.34
CA ILE A 691 4.18 -20.87 -5.76
C ILE A 691 4.70 -19.68 -6.58
N LEU A 692 5.85 -19.81 -7.26
CA LEU A 692 6.35 -18.74 -8.14
C LEU A 692 5.46 -18.51 -9.36
N SER A 693 4.85 -19.58 -9.91
CA SER A 693 3.90 -19.45 -11.03
C SER A 693 2.64 -18.64 -10.69
N GLN A 694 2.26 -18.55 -9.41
CA GLN A 694 1.05 -17.84 -8.98
C GLN A 694 1.19 -16.29 -8.98
N TYR A 695 2.41 -15.74 -9.11
CA TYR A 695 2.62 -14.29 -8.94
C TYR A 695 1.86 -13.41 -9.96
N PRO A 696 1.84 -13.69 -11.27
CA PRO A 696 1.08 -12.87 -12.22
C PRO A 696 -0.43 -12.89 -11.92
N ASP A 697 -1.01 -14.06 -11.66
CA ASP A 697 -2.40 -14.24 -11.23
C ASP A 697 -2.72 -13.42 -9.96
N VAL A 698 -1.81 -13.38 -8.97
CA VAL A 698 -1.95 -12.55 -7.76
C VAL A 698 -1.98 -11.06 -8.09
N VAL A 699 -1.12 -10.58 -8.98
CA VAL A 699 -1.13 -9.17 -9.45
C VAL A 699 -2.43 -8.87 -10.21
N GLN A 700 -2.87 -9.77 -11.09
CA GLN A 700 -4.15 -9.64 -11.83
C GLN A 700 -5.37 -9.63 -10.90
N ASN A 701 -5.34 -10.41 -9.81
CA ASN A 701 -6.38 -10.36 -8.78
C ASN A 701 -6.37 -9.02 -8.04
N THR A 702 -5.18 -8.51 -7.73
CA THR A 702 -5.05 -7.31 -6.90
C THR A 702 -5.49 -6.04 -7.64
N LEU A 703 -5.45 -6.01 -8.98
CA LEU A 703 -6.12 -4.99 -9.79
C LEU A 703 -7.64 -4.91 -9.57
N LYS A 704 -8.28 -6.01 -9.12
CA LYS A 704 -9.72 -6.08 -8.83
C LYS A 704 -10.04 -5.72 -7.39
N THR A 705 -9.16 -6.06 -6.44
CA THR A 705 -9.38 -5.81 -5.00
C THR A 705 -8.84 -4.46 -4.52
N LEU A 706 -7.72 -4.01 -5.11
CA LEU A 706 -6.92 -2.85 -4.70
C LEU A 706 -6.47 -2.93 -3.21
N GLU A 707 -6.30 -4.15 -2.69
CA GLU A 707 -5.89 -4.45 -1.32
C GLU A 707 -4.40 -4.90 -1.27
N PRO A 708 -3.48 -4.10 -0.68
CA PRO A 708 -2.04 -4.44 -0.57
C PRO A 708 -1.77 -5.81 0.08
N THR A 709 -2.56 -6.16 1.10
CA THR A 709 -2.51 -7.44 1.81
C THR A 709 -2.58 -8.67 0.89
N THR A 710 -3.18 -8.54 -0.30
CA THR A 710 -3.24 -9.60 -1.34
C THR A 710 -1.85 -10.00 -1.82
N VAL A 711 -1.01 -9.02 -2.17
CA VAL A 711 0.38 -9.24 -2.62
C VAL A 711 1.26 -9.62 -1.43
N LEU A 712 1.06 -8.96 -0.29
CA LEU A 712 1.89 -9.18 0.90
C LEU A 712 1.70 -10.60 1.49
N THR A 713 0.47 -11.11 1.56
CA THR A 713 0.19 -12.50 2.00
C THR A 713 0.79 -13.52 1.02
N TYR A 714 0.81 -13.22 -0.28
CA TYR A 714 1.52 -14.04 -1.25
C TYR A 714 3.04 -14.04 -0.99
N LEU A 715 3.65 -12.87 -0.76
CA LEU A 715 5.08 -12.76 -0.48
C LEU A 715 5.50 -13.51 0.79
N PHE A 716 4.72 -13.44 1.88
CA PHE A 716 5.01 -14.23 3.07
C PHE A 716 4.92 -15.74 2.79
N ARG A 717 3.84 -16.22 2.16
CA ARG A 717 3.73 -17.65 1.77
C ARG A 717 4.90 -18.09 0.88
N MET A 718 5.31 -17.26 -0.07
CA MET A 718 6.42 -17.52 -0.98
C MET A 718 7.76 -17.55 -0.22
N THR A 719 8.03 -16.57 0.65
CA THR A 719 9.27 -16.52 1.43
C THR A 719 9.34 -17.63 2.49
N HIS A 720 8.21 -18.10 3.02
CA HIS A 720 8.17 -19.29 3.89
C HIS A 720 8.53 -20.58 3.14
N VAL A 721 8.10 -20.75 1.88
CA VAL A 721 8.51 -21.87 1.03
C VAL A 721 10.00 -21.77 0.64
N VAL A 722 10.50 -20.57 0.33
CA VAL A 722 11.94 -20.36 0.14
C VAL A 722 12.71 -20.71 1.42
N SER A 723 12.22 -20.28 2.59
CA SER A 723 12.85 -20.49 3.89
C SER A 723 12.93 -21.96 4.28
N SER A 724 11.85 -22.74 4.13
CA SER A 724 11.89 -24.20 4.37
C SER A 724 12.78 -24.92 3.36
N SER A 725 12.87 -24.44 2.12
CA SER A 725 13.67 -25.07 1.08
C SER A 725 15.20 -24.93 1.29
N TYR A 726 15.69 -24.00 2.12
CA TYR A 726 17.14 -23.76 2.30
C TYR A 726 17.90 -25.01 2.79
N ASP A 727 17.37 -25.73 3.77
CA ASP A 727 18.06 -26.85 4.41
C ASP A 727 17.93 -28.15 3.60
N HIS A 728 17.08 -28.15 2.57
CA HIS A 728 16.84 -29.29 1.68
C HIS A 728 17.45 -29.10 0.27
N LEU A 729 17.48 -27.86 -0.24
CA LEU A 729 18.01 -27.52 -1.57
C LEU A 729 19.38 -26.85 -1.47
N ARG A 730 20.39 -27.60 -0.98
CA ARG A 730 21.77 -27.11 -0.91
C ARG A 730 22.25 -26.66 -2.30
N ILE A 731 22.64 -25.39 -2.44
CA ILE A 731 23.24 -24.87 -3.68
C ILE A 731 24.77 -25.02 -3.63
N VAL A 732 25.41 -24.36 -2.67
CA VAL A 732 26.88 -24.29 -2.61
C VAL A 732 27.48 -25.64 -2.20
N GLY A 733 28.30 -26.21 -3.09
CA GLY A 733 28.90 -27.54 -2.91
C GLY A 733 27.99 -28.70 -3.29
N SER A 734 27.05 -28.50 -4.21
CA SER A 734 26.41 -29.57 -4.99
C SER A 734 27.06 -29.74 -6.36
N GLU A 735 26.72 -30.83 -7.05
CA GLU A 735 27.08 -31.12 -8.44
C GLU A 735 26.90 -29.91 -9.36
N ARG A 736 27.80 -29.76 -10.36
CA ARG A 736 27.93 -28.54 -11.17
C ARG A 736 26.60 -28.07 -11.78
N GLU A 737 25.85 -29.00 -12.36
CA GLU A 737 24.60 -28.72 -13.08
C GLU A 737 23.40 -28.63 -12.13
N LEU A 738 23.36 -29.45 -11.07
CA LEU A 738 22.35 -29.34 -10.01
C LEU A 738 22.46 -28.00 -9.26
N MET A 739 23.68 -27.49 -9.09
CA MET A 739 23.93 -26.16 -8.52
C MET A 739 23.43 -25.05 -9.45
N LYS A 740 23.62 -25.15 -10.77
CA LYS A 740 23.01 -24.22 -11.75
C LYS A 740 21.47 -24.28 -11.67
N ALA A 741 20.88 -25.47 -11.71
CA ALA A 741 19.43 -25.68 -11.71
C ALA A 741 18.76 -25.12 -10.44
N ARG A 742 19.29 -25.47 -9.26
CA ARG A 742 18.82 -24.91 -7.98
C ARG A 742 19.03 -23.40 -7.93
N LEU A 743 20.15 -22.86 -8.43
CA LEU A 743 20.38 -21.42 -8.43
C LEU A 743 19.46 -20.66 -9.41
N ALA A 744 19.07 -21.25 -10.55
CA ALA A 744 18.08 -20.68 -11.46
C ALA A 744 16.73 -20.49 -10.76
N LEU A 745 16.27 -21.53 -10.04
CA LEU A 745 15.05 -21.48 -9.23
C LEU A 745 15.09 -20.39 -8.15
N TYR A 746 16.19 -20.29 -7.40
CA TYR A 746 16.37 -19.23 -6.40
C TYR A 746 16.55 -17.83 -7.01
N THR A 747 17.07 -17.73 -8.24
CA THR A 747 17.18 -16.45 -8.96
C THR A 747 15.81 -15.96 -9.43
N ALA A 748 14.94 -16.87 -9.88
CA ALA A 748 13.53 -16.58 -10.13
C ALA A 748 12.81 -16.18 -8.82
N ALA A 749 13.10 -16.85 -7.70
CA ALA A 749 12.58 -16.48 -6.39
C ALA A 749 12.99 -15.06 -5.94
N ARG A 750 14.29 -14.71 -6.07
CA ARG A 750 14.78 -13.33 -5.85
C ARG A 750 13.98 -12.32 -6.66
N THR A 751 13.77 -12.62 -7.94
CA THR A 751 13.10 -11.73 -8.90
C THR A 751 11.62 -11.51 -8.54
N VAL A 752 10.87 -12.58 -8.23
CA VAL A 752 9.46 -12.47 -7.80
C VAL A 752 9.33 -11.70 -6.48
N LEU A 753 10.20 -11.98 -5.51
CA LEU A 753 10.22 -11.26 -4.23
C LEU A 753 10.53 -9.77 -4.43
N TYR A 754 11.56 -9.45 -5.22
CA TYR A 754 11.92 -8.08 -5.59
C TYR A 754 10.75 -7.35 -6.26
N ASN A 755 10.11 -7.95 -7.27
CA ASN A 755 8.99 -7.35 -7.99
C ASN A 755 7.80 -7.06 -7.07
N GLY A 756 7.43 -8.01 -6.20
CA GLY A 756 6.35 -7.82 -5.23
C GLY A 756 6.67 -6.73 -4.19
N MET A 757 7.91 -6.69 -3.69
CA MET A 757 8.35 -5.65 -2.76
C MET A 757 8.37 -4.26 -3.41
N ARG A 758 8.88 -4.11 -4.65
CA ARG A 758 8.83 -2.85 -5.41
C ARG A 758 7.40 -2.43 -5.73
N LEU A 759 6.50 -3.36 -6.04
CA LEU A 759 5.08 -3.09 -6.26
C LEU A 759 4.42 -2.48 -5.01
N LEU A 760 4.73 -3.02 -3.82
CA LEU A 760 4.33 -2.47 -2.51
C LEU A 760 5.05 -1.14 -2.14
N GLY A 761 6.01 -0.66 -2.95
CA GLY A 761 6.78 0.57 -2.71
C GLY A 761 8.01 0.39 -1.80
N LEU A 762 8.33 -0.83 -1.38
CA LEU A 762 9.50 -1.15 -0.57
C LEU A 762 10.79 -1.07 -1.41
N SER A 763 11.96 -0.99 -0.75
CA SER A 763 13.27 -1.06 -1.40
C SER A 763 14.03 -2.31 -0.95
N PRO A 764 14.10 -3.40 -1.74
CA PRO A 764 14.78 -4.63 -1.33
C PRO A 764 16.28 -4.43 -1.11
N VAL A 765 16.80 -4.82 0.07
CA VAL A 765 18.23 -4.69 0.42
C VAL A 765 19.03 -5.93 0.02
N GLU A 766 20.31 -5.76 -0.27
CA GLU A 766 21.17 -6.84 -0.76
C GLU A 766 21.97 -7.59 0.32
N ARG A 767 22.15 -7.03 1.52
CA ARG A 767 23.03 -7.56 2.58
C ARG A 767 22.41 -7.45 3.96
#